data_AF-A0A7W4IP16-F1
#
_entry.id   AF-A0A7W4IP16-F1
#
_cell.length_a   1.000
_cell.length_b   1.000
_cell.length_c   1.000
_cell.angle_alpha   90.00
_cell.angle_beta   90.00
_cell.angle_gamma   90.00
#
_symmetry.space_group_name_H-M   'P 1'
#
loop_
_entity.id
_entity.type
_entity.pdbx_description
1 polymer ?
#
loop_
_entity_poly.entity_id
_entity_poly.type
_entity_poly.pdbx_seq_one_letter_code
_entity_poly.pdbx_strand_id
1 'polypeptide(L)'
;MTGVRATVRLQFHAGFTLDDAVKLVDYFADLGISHLYASPLLAARPGSTHGYDTLDYSRINPELGGREALARLVARLRARGMGLILDIVPNHMAVGGSGNAWWEDVLAWGQASRCAHMFDIDWNPPDESLRGRVLLPFLAEPYGDCLENGTLRLRHDAADGSFACWHYEHRFPICPDHYADLFADADGSPDAVLARMAPDSPEGRARLHALLERQHYRLAWWRTASDLINWRRFFDITTLAGLSVEHPDVFDAVHRTVIDLYEDGLIDGVRVDHIDGLTDPHAYTSRLHRALSAAAPRRPPEAPSHTPLYVEKILAADEALPADWPIDGTTGYDFLEQVDLLLHDQRGADALDDLWVWGAGGATSFREEEQAAREAVLNGTLAADLARLVHVLSGLARRDPRARDFTPPALDRVLRQILIRFPVYRTYDEDSAVLHTICQTVRPTLVPAQQPVLDWLERQLGPGGPAEAIACFVHLTAPLAAKSVEDTGFYRYGRLLSRNDVGTHPGHFGGTVAAFHAANIARQRDWPRAMLATATHDHKRGEDARARIAVLSELAQEWVRVATRWSEFNAPLRHRVATRSGPCTAPDRADELILYQTLLGAWPIGDSPLEHRITPDFHDRIAAWQVKALREAKRHTSWIDPEPAYEEACGAYLAALLSAHPENRFPWMVDAFANQIAPAGALNGLAQTLLRLTSPGVPDLYQGCEFWDFSLVDPDNRRPVDFPVRMAALAESADVGSLLPHWRDGRVKQTLIAAVLRFRATYPALFADGAYRPVRVAGTRRQHLLAFTRVTEGTTMLVVAPRLSAALMPDPANLSCPAMLWRGTTLDWDDAPAGPWRSLLHPDRIIDRAAMLDLAMLAGGAPLDVLVSG
;
A
#
# COMPACT_ATOMS: atom_id res chain seq x y z
N MET A 1 7.72 26.35 -15.98
CA MET A 1 7.75 26.01 -14.54
C MET A 1 8.83 24.98 -14.22
N THR A 2 9.04 24.65 -12.94
CA THR A 2 10.02 23.63 -12.52
C THR A 2 9.52 22.21 -12.88
N GLY A 3 10.42 21.33 -13.34
CA GLY A 3 10.11 19.90 -13.49
C GLY A 3 10.00 19.19 -12.14
N VAL A 4 9.57 17.93 -12.14
CA VAL A 4 9.44 17.13 -10.91
C VAL A 4 10.83 16.84 -10.33
N ARG A 5 11.09 17.33 -9.11
CA ARG A 5 12.35 17.13 -8.37
C ARG A 5 12.16 16.39 -7.06
N ALA A 6 11.03 16.60 -6.40
CA ALA A 6 10.62 15.99 -5.14
C ALA A 6 9.11 16.17 -4.96
N THR A 7 8.44 15.15 -4.44
CA THR A 7 7.00 15.12 -4.21
C THR A 7 6.68 15.09 -2.72
N VAL A 8 5.52 15.64 -2.34
CA VAL A 8 4.91 15.42 -1.02
C VAL A 8 3.49 14.87 -1.19
N ARG A 9 3.23 13.68 -0.65
CA ARG A 9 1.90 13.06 -0.68
C ARG A 9 1.01 13.65 0.41
N LEU A 10 -0.13 14.22 0.01
CA LEU A 10 -1.17 14.71 0.93
C LEU A 10 -2.47 13.90 0.78
N GLN A 11 -3.07 13.56 1.92
CA GLN A 11 -4.34 12.86 2.06
C GLN A 11 -5.49 13.86 2.24
N PHE A 12 -6.31 14.04 1.21
CA PHE A 12 -7.46 14.95 1.25
C PHE A 12 -8.73 14.24 1.70
N HIS A 13 -9.45 14.86 2.62
CA HIS A 13 -10.76 14.43 3.11
C HIS A 13 -11.50 15.63 3.73
N ALA A 14 -12.74 15.45 4.19
CA ALA A 14 -13.53 16.54 4.78
C ALA A 14 -12.87 17.24 6.00
N GLY A 15 -11.91 16.59 6.66
CA GLY A 15 -11.15 17.15 7.78
C GLY A 15 -9.81 17.80 7.40
N PHE A 16 -9.39 17.67 6.14
CA PHE A 16 -8.21 18.32 5.57
C PHE A 16 -8.44 18.56 4.07
N THR A 17 -8.98 19.74 3.76
CA THR A 17 -9.50 20.09 2.43
C THR A 17 -8.42 20.71 1.53
N LEU A 18 -8.78 21.00 0.26
CA LEU A 18 -7.89 21.71 -0.66
C LEU A 18 -7.53 23.11 -0.16
N ASP A 19 -8.45 23.81 0.51
CA ASP A 19 -8.19 25.13 1.10
C ASP A 19 -7.31 25.06 2.37
N ASP A 20 -7.28 23.91 3.06
CA ASP A 20 -6.32 23.70 4.15
C ASP A 20 -4.90 23.51 3.60
N ALA A 21 -4.75 22.77 2.50
CA ALA A 21 -3.46 22.63 1.83
C ALA A 21 -2.91 23.95 1.26
N VAL A 22 -3.78 24.90 0.85
CA VAL A 22 -3.35 26.25 0.43
C VAL A 22 -2.47 26.92 1.49
N LYS A 23 -2.79 26.72 2.77
CA LYS A 23 -2.08 27.31 3.92
C LYS A 23 -0.67 26.71 4.10
N LEU A 24 -0.42 25.53 3.55
CA LEU A 24 0.84 24.78 3.70
C LEU A 24 1.79 24.96 2.51
N VAL A 25 1.35 25.58 1.41
CA VAL A 25 2.16 25.69 0.18
C VAL A 25 3.50 26.38 0.44
N ASP A 26 3.52 27.47 1.23
CA ASP A 26 4.78 28.15 1.54
C ASP A 26 5.74 27.26 2.31
N TYR A 27 5.23 26.52 3.28
CA TYR A 27 6.02 25.59 4.07
C TYR A 27 6.68 24.52 3.19
N PHE A 28 5.91 23.88 2.31
CA PHE A 28 6.46 22.87 1.41
C PHE A 28 7.43 23.45 0.37
N ALA A 29 7.17 24.66 -0.12
CA ALA A 29 8.11 25.39 -0.97
C ALA A 29 9.43 25.66 -0.25
N ASP A 30 9.39 26.12 1.01
CA ASP A 30 10.57 26.42 1.83
C ASP A 30 11.33 25.16 2.27
N LEU A 31 10.63 24.03 2.39
CA LEU A 31 11.20 22.70 2.57
C LEU A 31 11.94 22.23 1.31
N GLY A 32 11.58 22.75 0.14
CA GLY A 32 12.20 22.43 -1.16
C GLY A 32 11.41 21.44 -2.02
N ILE A 33 10.14 21.19 -1.70
CA ILE A 33 9.24 20.35 -2.50
C ILE A 33 8.93 21.04 -3.83
N SER A 34 8.88 20.25 -4.90
CA SER A 34 8.51 20.75 -6.23
C SER A 34 7.05 20.50 -6.60
N HIS A 35 6.48 19.38 -6.15
CA HIS A 35 5.14 18.95 -6.54
C HIS A 35 4.37 18.42 -5.33
N LEU A 36 3.12 18.83 -5.22
CA LEU A 36 2.14 18.20 -4.33
C LEU A 36 1.62 16.95 -5.06
N TYR A 37 1.75 15.79 -4.43
CA TYR A 37 1.12 14.55 -4.87
C TYR A 37 -0.20 14.38 -4.13
N ALA A 38 -1.31 14.69 -4.80
CA ALA A 38 -2.64 14.67 -4.19
C ALA A 38 -3.23 13.25 -4.20
N SER A 39 -3.89 12.85 -3.11
CA SER A 39 -4.83 11.73 -3.11
C SER A 39 -5.96 11.94 -4.14
N PRO A 40 -6.77 10.91 -4.45
CA PRO A 40 -7.87 11.05 -5.40
C PRO A 40 -8.80 12.22 -5.05
N LEU A 41 -9.08 13.07 -6.04
CA LEU A 41 -9.90 14.29 -5.86
C LEU A 41 -11.28 14.21 -6.50
N LEU A 42 -11.57 13.16 -7.27
CA LEU A 42 -12.89 12.98 -7.88
C LEU A 42 -13.93 12.63 -6.82
N ALA A 43 -15.21 12.87 -7.12
CA ALA A 43 -16.29 12.66 -6.16
C ALA A 43 -16.35 11.20 -5.70
N ALA A 44 -16.14 11.00 -4.40
CA ALA A 44 -16.15 9.71 -3.72
C ALA A 44 -17.37 9.59 -2.79
N ARG A 45 -17.50 8.50 -2.04
CA ARG A 45 -18.57 8.37 -1.04
C ARG A 45 -18.53 9.53 -0.04
N PRO A 46 -19.70 10.06 0.38
CA PRO A 46 -19.75 11.05 1.44
C PRO A 46 -19.03 10.55 2.70
N GLY A 47 -18.18 11.40 3.29
CA GLY A 47 -17.38 11.04 4.46
C GLY A 47 -16.17 10.13 4.18
N SER A 48 -15.86 9.84 2.91
CA SER A 48 -14.64 9.10 2.54
C SER A 48 -13.41 9.83 3.06
N THR A 49 -12.50 9.07 3.68
CA THR A 49 -11.24 9.59 4.23
C THR A 49 -10.07 9.43 3.25
N HIS A 50 -10.31 8.85 2.06
CA HIS A 50 -9.25 8.45 1.13
C HIS A 50 -9.55 8.70 -0.35
N GLY A 51 -10.82 8.75 -0.78
CA GLY A 51 -11.20 9.06 -2.17
C GLY A 51 -11.15 7.90 -3.18
N TYR A 52 -10.55 6.75 -2.84
CA TYR A 52 -10.53 5.55 -3.72
C TYR A 52 -11.91 4.96 -4.06
N ASP A 53 -12.93 5.25 -3.27
CA ASP A 53 -14.30 4.83 -3.46
C ASP A 53 -15.09 5.83 -4.33
N THR A 54 -14.59 6.05 -5.55
CA THR A 54 -15.14 7.00 -6.52
C THR A 54 -16.58 6.66 -6.91
N LEU A 55 -17.47 7.64 -6.85
CA LEU A 55 -18.88 7.56 -7.26
C LEU A 55 -19.14 8.24 -8.60
N ASP A 56 -18.37 9.28 -8.93
CA ASP A 56 -18.63 10.12 -10.10
C ASP A 56 -17.34 10.74 -10.65
N TYR A 57 -16.92 10.28 -11.83
CA TYR A 57 -15.73 10.78 -12.52
C TYR A 57 -15.91 12.16 -13.16
N SER A 58 -17.13 12.72 -13.21
CA SER A 58 -17.42 13.96 -13.91
C SER A 58 -17.07 15.24 -13.13
N ARG A 59 -16.72 15.13 -11.84
CA ARG A 59 -16.49 16.30 -10.97
C ARG A 59 -15.49 16.02 -9.85
N ILE A 60 -14.83 17.09 -9.40
CA ILE A 60 -14.07 17.13 -8.15
C ILE A 60 -15.03 17.02 -6.95
N ASN A 61 -14.62 16.29 -5.92
CA ASN A 61 -15.40 16.07 -4.72
C ASN A 61 -15.82 17.40 -4.05
N PRO A 62 -17.14 17.65 -3.90
CA PRO A 62 -17.64 18.84 -3.20
C PRO A 62 -17.19 18.96 -1.74
N GLU A 63 -16.98 17.84 -1.02
CA GLU A 63 -16.50 17.85 0.37
C GLU A 63 -15.07 18.39 0.50
N LEU A 64 -14.31 18.38 -0.61
CA LEU A 64 -12.97 18.96 -0.67
C LEU A 64 -12.96 20.42 -1.12
N GLY A 65 -14.14 21.00 -1.39
CA GLY A 65 -14.32 22.37 -1.93
C GLY A 65 -14.47 22.43 -3.45
N GLY A 66 -14.50 21.29 -4.14
CA GLY A 66 -14.74 21.21 -5.58
C GLY A 66 -13.63 21.82 -6.44
N ARG A 67 -13.95 22.04 -7.71
CA ARG A 67 -13.00 22.54 -8.72
C ARG A 67 -12.47 23.94 -8.40
N GLU A 68 -13.25 24.79 -7.75
CA GLU A 68 -12.83 26.13 -7.36
C GLU A 68 -11.73 26.11 -6.28
N ALA A 69 -11.84 25.23 -5.29
CA ALA A 69 -10.80 25.05 -4.28
C ALA A 69 -9.52 24.49 -4.90
N LEU A 70 -9.63 23.56 -5.86
CA LEU A 70 -8.47 23.07 -6.63
C LEU A 70 -7.78 24.22 -7.38
N ALA A 71 -8.55 25.09 -8.04
CA ALA A 71 -7.97 26.25 -8.74
C ALA A 71 -7.24 27.21 -7.78
N ARG A 72 -7.76 27.44 -6.57
CA ARG A 72 -7.07 28.24 -5.53
C ARG A 72 -5.77 27.58 -5.06
N LEU A 73 -5.79 26.27 -4.80
CA LEU A 73 -4.59 25.51 -4.43
C LEU A 73 -3.53 25.58 -5.53
N VAL A 74 -3.91 25.33 -6.77
CA VAL A 74 -3.01 25.39 -7.92
C VAL A 74 -2.45 26.80 -8.07
N ALA A 75 -3.28 27.85 -8.05
CA ALA A 75 -2.79 29.22 -8.14
C ALA A 75 -1.72 29.53 -7.07
N ARG A 76 -1.91 29.03 -5.83
CA ARG A 76 -0.92 29.17 -4.77
C ARG A 76 0.36 28.38 -5.05
N LEU A 77 0.25 27.13 -5.53
CA LEU A 77 1.39 26.31 -5.94
C LEU A 77 2.20 27.00 -7.05
N ARG A 78 1.53 27.50 -8.08
CA ARG A 78 2.16 28.23 -9.20
C ARG A 78 2.91 29.47 -8.72
N ALA A 79 2.35 30.22 -7.78
CA ALA A 79 3.00 31.39 -7.18
C ALA A 79 4.32 31.06 -6.45
N ARG A 80 4.52 29.79 -6.07
CA ARG A 80 5.77 29.28 -5.48
C ARG A 80 6.57 28.38 -6.43
N GLY A 81 6.22 28.35 -7.71
CA GLY A 81 6.90 27.55 -8.73
C GLY A 81 6.71 26.04 -8.57
N MET A 82 5.66 25.62 -7.85
CA MET A 82 5.32 24.23 -7.57
C MET A 82 4.25 23.69 -8.53
N GLY A 83 4.15 22.36 -8.59
CA GLY A 83 3.16 21.62 -9.37
C GLY A 83 2.27 20.67 -8.58
N LEU A 84 1.37 20.00 -9.29
CA LEU A 84 0.44 19.02 -8.71
C LEU A 84 0.39 17.75 -9.56
N ILE A 85 0.62 16.61 -8.92
CA ILE A 85 0.41 15.26 -9.49
C ILE A 85 -0.85 14.71 -8.84
N LEU A 86 -1.81 14.27 -9.67
CA LEU A 86 -3.09 13.75 -9.21
C LEU A 86 -3.11 12.23 -9.19
N ASP A 87 -3.49 11.63 -8.06
CA ASP A 87 -3.84 10.22 -8.00
C ASP A 87 -5.19 9.94 -8.68
N ILE A 88 -5.24 8.94 -9.56
CA ILE A 88 -6.43 8.55 -10.32
C ILE A 88 -6.74 7.07 -10.16
N VAL A 89 -8.04 6.73 -10.13
CA VAL A 89 -8.55 5.39 -9.81
C VAL A 89 -9.32 4.81 -10.99
N PRO A 90 -8.64 4.21 -11.98
CA PRO A 90 -9.31 3.71 -13.19
C PRO A 90 -9.90 2.30 -13.03
N ASN A 91 -9.42 1.53 -12.05
CA ASN A 91 -9.75 0.10 -11.98
C ASN A 91 -11.18 -0.17 -11.53
N HIS A 92 -11.77 0.68 -10.68
CA HIS A 92 -12.98 0.36 -9.95
C HIS A 92 -13.77 1.60 -9.52
N MET A 93 -15.05 1.40 -9.19
CA MET A 93 -15.95 2.39 -8.58
C MET A 93 -16.66 1.84 -7.35
N ALA A 94 -17.09 2.75 -6.48
CA ALA A 94 -17.95 2.42 -5.35
C ALA A 94 -19.35 1.92 -5.77
N VAL A 95 -19.78 0.81 -5.20
CA VAL A 95 -21.11 0.18 -5.41
C VAL A 95 -21.77 -0.22 -4.10
N GLY A 96 -23.10 -0.30 -4.08
CA GLY A 96 -23.89 -0.45 -2.86
C GLY A 96 -24.15 0.89 -2.16
N GLY A 97 -25.38 1.13 -1.72
CA GLY A 97 -25.88 2.47 -1.38
C GLY A 97 -26.68 3.07 -2.55
N SER A 98 -26.78 4.41 -2.65
CA SER A 98 -27.56 5.11 -3.69
C SER A 98 -26.77 6.16 -4.50
N GLY A 99 -25.44 6.16 -4.40
CA GLY A 99 -24.60 7.26 -4.92
C GLY A 99 -24.01 7.05 -6.31
N ASN A 100 -24.06 5.83 -6.87
CA ASN A 100 -23.43 5.51 -8.15
C ASN A 100 -24.49 5.33 -9.24
N ALA A 101 -24.67 6.37 -10.06
CA ALA A 101 -25.67 6.37 -11.12
C ALA A 101 -25.45 5.30 -12.19
N TRP A 102 -24.20 4.97 -12.52
CA TRP A 102 -23.90 3.91 -13.50
C TRP A 102 -24.31 2.54 -12.98
N TRP A 103 -23.98 2.24 -11.72
CA TRP A 103 -24.35 0.98 -11.08
C TRP A 103 -25.87 0.86 -10.94
N GLU A 104 -26.56 1.90 -10.48
CA GLU A 104 -28.01 1.89 -10.36
C GLU A 104 -28.73 1.69 -11.70
N ASP A 105 -28.23 2.27 -12.79
CA ASP A 105 -28.77 2.04 -14.14
C ASP A 105 -28.63 0.57 -14.57
N VAL A 106 -27.49 -0.06 -14.25
CA VAL A 106 -27.30 -1.51 -14.47
C VAL A 106 -28.27 -2.34 -13.64
N LEU A 107 -28.53 -1.98 -12.39
CA LEU A 107 -29.50 -2.71 -11.57
C LEU A 107 -30.93 -2.57 -12.09
N ALA A 108 -31.29 -1.39 -12.61
CA ALA A 108 -32.62 -1.09 -13.12
C ALA A 108 -32.92 -1.76 -14.48
N TRP A 109 -31.93 -1.86 -15.37
CA TRP A 109 -32.13 -2.30 -16.77
C TRP A 109 -31.36 -3.58 -17.13
N GLY A 110 -30.51 -4.10 -16.25
CA GLY A 110 -29.68 -5.28 -16.52
C GLY A 110 -28.78 -5.09 -17.74
N GLN A 111 -28.70 -6.10 -18.60
CA GLN A 111 -27.91 -6.05 -19.84
C GLN A 111 -28.38 -4.98 -20.84
N ALA A 112 -29.60 -4.46 -20.70
CA ALA A 112 -30.10 -3.39 -21.56
C ALA A 112 -29.62 -2.00 -21.11
N SER A 113 -29.00 -1.89 -19.93
CA SER A 113 -28.40 -0.65 -19.44
C SER A 113 -27.30 -0.17 -20.39
N ARG A 114 -27.21 1.16 -20.56
CA ARG A 114 -26.09 1.79 -21.28
C ARG A 114 -24.77 1.72 -20.51
N CYS A 115 -24.85 1.37 -19.23
CA CYS A 115 -23.72 1.25 -18.32
C CYS A 115 -23.33 -0.23 -18.10
N ALA A 116 -24.03 -1.20 -18.71
CA ALA A 116 -23.79 -2.63 -18.47
C ALA A 116 -22.35 -3.06 -18.80
N HIS A 117 -21.76 -2.51 -19.85
CA HIS A 117 -20.38 -2.78 -20.28
C HIS A 117 -19.33 -1.92 -19.57
N MET A 118 -19.74 -0.95 -18.74
CA MET A 118 -18.81 -0.16 -17.93
C MET A 118 -18.17 -1.01 -16.84
N PHE A 119 -18.88 -2.04 -16.36
CA PHE A 119 -18.45 -2.93 -15.28
C PHE A 119 -18.12 -4.32 -15.82
N ASP A 120 -17.15 -4.98 -15.21
CA ASP A 120 -16.80 -6.38 -15.51
C ASP A 120 -17.74 -7.33 -14.78
N ILE A 121 -18.88 -7.61 -15.42
CA ILE A 121 -19.94 -8.51 -14.93
C ILE A 121 -19.95 -9.79 -15.78
N ASP A 122 -19.82 -10.95 -15.13
CA ASP A 122 -20.11 -12.25 -15.71
C ASP A 122 -21.63 -12.48 -15.71
N TRP A 123 -22.24 -12.24 -16.86
CA TRP A 123 -23.68 -12.42 -17.09
C TRP A 123 -24.11 -13.87 -17.29
N ASN A 124 -23.17 -14.81 -17.43
CA ASN A 124 -23.44 -16.23 -17.56
C ASN A 124 -22.53 -17.04 -16.61
N PRO A 125 -22.64 -16.79 -15.29
CA PRO A 125 -21.78 -17.43 -14.31
C PRO A 125 -22.14 -18.92 -14.16
N PRO A 126 -21.32 -19.70 -13.40
CA PRO A 126 -21.59 -21.12 -13.16
C PRO A 126 -22.96 -21.41 -12.53
N ASP A 127 -23.44 -20.51 -11.66
CA ASP A 127 -24.76 -20.62 -11.02
C ASP A 127 -25.86 -20.21 -12.01
N GLU A 128 -26.72 -21.17 -12.38
CA GLU A 128 -27.80 -20.93 -13.34
C GLU A 128 -28.83 -19.90 -12.86
N SER A 129 -28.99 -19.72 -11.54
CA SER A 129 -29.90 -18.73 -10.95
C SER A 129 -29.44 -17.29 -11.17
N LEU A 130 -28.17 -17.09 -11.52
CA LEU A 130 -27.57 -15.77 -11.79
C LEU A 130 -27.43 -15.46 -13.28
N ARG A 131 -27.86 -16.35 -14.18
CA ARG A 131 -27.85 -16.05 -15.63
C ARG A 131 -28.68 -14.81 -15.92
N GLY A 132 -28.05 -13.82 -16.55
CA GLY A 132 -28.66 -12.54 -16.87
C GLY A 132 -28.94 -11.63 -15.66
N ARG A 133 -28.37 -11.93 -14.48
CA ARG A 133 -28.58 -11.16 -13.25
C ARG A 133 -27.26 -10.79 -12.57
N VAL A 134 -27.28 -9.73 -11.77
CA VAL A 134 -26.17 -9.32 -10.92
C VAL A 134 -26.39 -9.80 -9.49
N LEU A 135 -25.42 -10.50 -8.87
CA LEU A 135 -25.48 -10.81 -7.44
C LEU A 135 -25.19 -9.54 -6.62
N LEU A 136 -26.06 -9.26 -5.64
CA LEU A 136 -25.94 -8.14 -4.71
C LEU A 136 -25.84 -8.63 -3.27
N PRO A 137 -24.62 -8.98 -2.80
CA PRO A 137 -24.38 -9.48 -1.45
C PRO A 137 -24.30 -8.33 -0.43
N PHE A 138 -25.41 -7.61 -0.25
CA PHE A 138 -25.52 -6.43 0.63
C PHE A 138 -26.51 -6.63 1.79
N LEU A 139 -27.12 -7.81 1.92
CA LEU A 139 -28.02 -8.09 3.03
C LEU A 139 -27.23 -8.46 4.29
N ALA A 140 -27.61 -7.90 5.43
CA ALA A 140 -26.96 -8.15 6.73
C ALA A 140 -27.14 -9.59 7.23
N GLU A 141 -28.23 -10.23 6.83
CA GLU A 141 -28.66 -11.58 7.24
C GLU A 141 -29.18 -12.37 6.01
N PRO A 142 -29.48 -13.68 6.13
CA PRO A 142 -30.10 -14.45 5.06
C PRO A 142 -31.34 -13.77 4.46
N TYR A 143 -31.54 -13.94 3.15
CA TYR A 143 -32.62 -13.27 2.39
C TYR A 143 -34.02 -13.50 3.00
N GLY A 144 -34.31 -14.74 3.41
CA GLY A 144 -35.58 -15.09 4.05
C GLY A 144 -35.80 -14.31 5.35
N ASP A 145 -34.78 -14.28 6.20
CA ASP A 145 -34.80 -13.56 7.48
C ASP A 145 -35.00 -12.04 7.25
N CYS A 146 -34.36 -11.46 6.23
CA CYS A 146 -34.56 -10.05 5.86
C CYS A 146 -36.03 -9.74 5.50
N LEU A 147 -36.70 -10.65 4.78
CA LEU A 147 -38.12 -10.51 4.45
C LEU A 147 -38.99 -10.66 5.70
N GLU A 148 -38.73 -11.67 6.53
CA GLU A 148 -39.50 -11.96 7.74
C GLU A 148 -39.37 -10.85 8.78
N ASN A 149 -38.16 -10.34 9.01
CA ASN A 149 -37.86 -9.23 9.92
C ASN A 149 -38.27 -7.87 9.33
N GLY A 150 -38.69 -7.83 8.06
CA GLY A 150 -39.12 -6.61 7.39
C GLY A 150 -38.02 -5.56 7.24
N THR A 151 -36.76 -6.00 7.13
CA THR A 151 -35.60 -5.12 6.86
C THR A 151 -35.49 -4.80 5.37
N LEU A 152 -36.11 -5.61 4.50
CA LEU A 152 -36.32 -5.31 3.07
C LEU A 152 -37.67 -4.62 2.87
N ARG A 153 -37.64 -3.36 2.39
CA ARG A 153 -38.87 -2.58 2.18
C ARG A 153 -38.87 -1.87 0.83
N LEU A 154 -39.97 -1.97 0.11
CA LEU A 154 -40.23 -1.13 -1.06
C LEU A 154 -40.43 0.31 -0.60
N ARG A 155 -39.87 1.27 -1.36
CA ARG A 155 -40.07 2.71 -1.19
C ARG A 155 -40.32 3.35 -2.54
N HIS A 156 -41.04 4.47 -2.52
CA HIS A 156 -41.29 5.32 -3.68
C HIS A 156 -40.57 6.66 -3.47
N ASP A 157 -39.82 7.10 -4.47
CA ASP A 157 -39.23 8.43 -4.50
C ASP A 157 -40.16 9.37 -5.27
N ALA A 158 -40.71 10.37 -4.57
CA ALA A 158 -41.63 11.32 -5.18
C ALA A 158 -40.95 12.32 -6.12
N ALA A 159 -39.63 12.47 -6.06
CA ALA A 159 -38.89 13.43 -6.89
C ALA A 159 -38.78 12.96 -8.34
N ASP A 160 -38.58 11.67 -8.57
CA ASP A 160 -38.43 11.07 -9.91
C ASP A 160 -39.48 10.00 -10.24
N GLY A 161 -40.36 9.67 -9.30
CA GLY A 161 -41.41 8.66 -9.44
C GLY A 161 -40.89 7.22 -9.41
N SER A 162 -39.63 7.02 -9.00
CA SER A 162 -39.01 5.69 -9.00
C SER A 162 -39.42 4.86 -7.79
N PHE A 163 -39.49 3.54 -8.01
CA PHE A 163 -39.60 2.56 -6.95
C PHE A 163 -38.25 1.87 -6.73
N ALA A 164 -37.88 1.65 -5.48
CA ALA A 164 -36.70 0.89 -5.10
C ALA A 164 -36.96 0.07 -3.85
N CYS A 165 -36.39 -1.13 -3.78
CA CYS A 165 -36.30 -1.88 -2.53
C CYS A 165 -35.09 -1.37 -1.74
N TRP A 166 -35.25 -1.24 -0.42
CA TRP A 166 -34.20 -0.78 0.48
C TRP A 166 -33.91 -1.80 1.56
N HIS A 167 -32.63 -1.93 1.89
CA HIS A 167 -32.14 -2.60 3.09
C HIS A 167 -31.19 -1.63 3.81
N TYR A 168 -31.66 -1.05 4.92
CA TYR A 168 -30.97 0.06 5.59
C TYR A 168 -30.60 1.19 4.61
N GLU A 169 -29.31 1.45 4.39
CA GLU A 169 -28.76 2.45 3.46
C GLU A 169 -28.67 1.98 2.00
N HIS A 170 -28.80 0.68 1.73
CA HIS A 170 -28.66 0.15 0.38
C HIS A 170 -29.95 0.29 -0.42
N ARG A 171 -29.84 0.86 -1.63
CA ARG A 171 -30.93 1.07 -2.57
C ARG A 171 -30.83 0.08 -3.73
N PHE A 172 -31.94 -0.55 -4.07
CA PHE A 172 -32.06 -1.52 -5.17
C PHE A 172 -33.21 -1.10 -6.09
N PRO A 173 -32.93 -0.44 -7.23
CA PRO A 173 -33.96 0.07 -8.13
C PRO A 173 -34.89 -1.01 -8.66
N ILE A 174 -36.20 -0.78 -8.70
CA ILE A 174 -37.12 -1.67 -9.41
C ILE A 174 -37.09 -1.34 -10.91
N CYS A 175 -36.99 -2.38 -11.73
CA CYS A 175 -37.04 -2.26 -13.18
C CYS A 175 -38.31 -1.50 -13.63
N PRO A 176 -38.18 -0.41 -14.41
CA PRO A 176 -39.32 0.40 -14.84
C PRO A 176 -40.39 -0.38 -15.62
N ASP A 177 -40.01 -1.42 -16.36
CA ASP A 177 -40.97 -2.30 -17.07
C ASP A 177 -41.95 -3.01 -16.13
N HIS A 178 -41.62 -3.10 -14.83
CA HIS A 178 -42.47 -3.71 -13.82
C HIS A 178 -43.43 -2.73 -13.14
N TYR A 179 -43.39 -1.43 -13.46
CA TYR A 179 -44.19 -0.43 -12.75
C TYR A 179 -45.68 -0.59 -13.01
N ALA A 180 -46.09 -0.91 -14.24
CA ALA A 180 -47.50 -1.13 -14.56
C ALA A 180 -48.13 -2.23 -13.67
N ASP A 181 -47.39 -3.30 -13.43
CA ASP A 181 -47.83 -4.42 -12.58
C ASP A 181 -47.94 -4.03 -11.10
N LEU A 182 -47.13 -3.09 -10.63
CA LEU A 182 -47.21 -2.57 -9.26
C LEU A 182 -48.59 -1.95 -8.99
N PHE A 183 -49.18 -1.28 -10.00
CA PHE A 183 -50.46 -0.58 -9.91
C PHE A 183 -51.67 -1.42 -10.34
N ALA A 184 -51.48 -2.61 -10.93
CA ALA A 184 -52.55 -3.40 -11.56
C ALA A 184 -53.76 -3.73 -10.66
N ASP A 185 -53.60 -3.73 -9.32
CA ASP A 185 -54.71 -3.89 -8.34
C ASP A 185 -54.59 -2.93 -7.14
N ALA A 186 -53.96 -1.78 -7.33
CA ALA A 186 -53.93 -0.68 -6.35
C ALA A 186 -54.92 0.42 -6.77
N ASP A 187 -55.31 1.30 -5.85
CA ASP A 187 -56.17 2.47 -6.14
C ASP A 187 -55.47 3.56 -7.00
N GLY A 188 -54.36 3.20 -7.66
CA GLY A 188 -53.51 4.08 -8.46
C GLY A 188 -52.49 4.89 -7.65
N SER A 189 -52.54 4.87 -6.31
CA SER A 189 -51.61 5.64 -5.48
C SER A 189 -50.33 4.85 -5.14
N PRO A 190 -49.14 5.50 -5.10
CA PRO A 190 -47.92 4.86 -4.61
C PRO A 190 -48.05 4.31 -3.19
N ASP A 191 -48.77 5.00 -2.30
CA ASP A 191 -48.97 4.56 -0.91
C ASP A 191 -49.72 3.23 -0.82
N ALA A 192 -50.74 3.01 -1.67
CA ALA A 192 -51.43 1.73 -1.74
C ALA A 192 -50.52 0.60 -2.25
N VAL A 193 -49.63 0.90 -3.21
CA VAL A 193 -48.60 -0.06 -3.67
C VAL A 193 -47.68 -0.43 -2.50
N LEU A 194 -47.16 0.56 -1.77
CA LEU A 194 -46.26 0.34 -0.63
C LEU A 194 -46.93 -0.48 0.47
N ALA A 195 -48.17 -0.17 0.84
CA ALA A 195 -48.93 -0.92 1.84
C ALA A 195 -49.16 -2.38 1.41
N ARG A 196 -49.47 -2.61 0.12
CA ARG A 196 -49.65 -3.95 -0.43
C ARG A 196 -48.33 -4.75 -0.44
N MET A 197 -47.21 -4.09 -0.67
CA MET A 197 -45.88 -4.71 -0.71
C MET A 197 -45.18 -4.77 0.66
N ALA A 198 -45.83 -4.28 1.72
CA ALA A 198 -45.24 -4.23 3.05
C ALA A 198 -44.93 -5.65 3.57
N PRO A 199 -43.71 -5.91 4.07
CA PRO A 199 -43.30 -7.24 4.54
C PRO A 199 -43.93 -7.63 5.89
N ASP A 200 -44.84 -6.82 6.42
CA ASP A 200 -45.45 -7.00 7.74
C ASP A 200 -46.48 -8.15 7.74
N SER A 201 -46.90 -8.66 6.57
CA SER A 201 -47.82 -9.80 6.40
C SER A 201 -47.21 -10.89 5.50
N PRO A 202 -47.60 -12.18 5.65
CA PRO A 202 -47.19 -13.25 4.75
C PRO A 202 -47.46 -12.95 3.26
N GLU A 203 -48.62 -12.37 2.96
CA GLU A 203 -49.03 -12.03 1.60
C GLU A 203 -48.19 -10.87 1.04
N GLY A 204 -47.87 -9.87 1.87
CA GLY A 204 -46.99 -8.77 1.48
C GLY A 204 -45.57 -9.23 1.21
N ARG A 205 -45.02 -10.12 2.07
CA ARG A 205 -43.72 -10.76 1.84
C ARG A 205 -43.70 -11.58 0.55
N ALA A 206 -44.75 -12.37 0.29
CA ALA A 206 -44.84 -13.16 -0.94
C ALA A 206 -44.88 -12.26 -2.19
N ARG A 207 -45.62 -11.14 -2.16
CA ARG A 207 -45.65 -10.17 -3.27
C ARG A 207 -44.31 -9.46 -3.46
N LEU A 208 -43.66 -9.01 -2.38
CA LEU A 208 -42.34 -8.38 -2.45
C LEU A 208 -41.29 -9.36 -2.98
N HIS A 209 -41.30 -10.62 -2.53
CA HIS A 209 -40.44 -11.67 -3.06
C HIS A 209 -40.68 -11.90 -4.55
N ALA A 210 -41.93 -12.06 -4.98
CA ALA A 210 -42.28 -12.26 -6.38
C ALA A 210 -41.83 -11.08 -7.26
N LEU A 211 -41.89 -9.84 -6.74
CA LEU A 211 -41.32 -8.68 -7.41
C LEU A 211 -39.79 -8.79 -7.51
N LEU A 212 -39.11 -9.06 -6.40
CA LEU A 212 -37.64 -9.15 -6.35
C LEU A 212 -37.10 -10.26 -7.26
N GLU A 213 -37.79 -11.38 -7.38
CA GLU A 213 -37.42 -12.49 -8.27
C GLU A 213 -37.48 -12.15 -9.76
N ARG A 214 -38.09 -11.02 -10.15
CA ARG A 214 -38.15 -10.54 -11.54
C ARG A 214 -37.05 -9.55 -11.88
N GLN A 215 -36.30 -9.05 -10.90
CA GLN A 215 -35.32 -7.99 -11.15
C GLN A 215 -34.07 -8.52 -11.86
N HIS A 216 -33.29 -7.59 -12.45
CA HIS A 216 -32.01 -7.89 -13.09
C HIS A 216 -30.87 -8.16 -12.08
N TYR A 217 -31.20 -8.24 -10.80
CA TYR A 217 -30.28 -8.57 -9.73
C TYR A 217 -30.91 -9.60 -8.79
N ARG A 218 -30.05 -10.26 -8.03
CA ARG A 218 -30.42 -11.17 -6.94
C ARG A 218 -29.79 -10.64 -5.65
N LEU A 219 -30.64 -10.26 -4.70
CA LEU A 219 -30.19 -9.86 -3.37
C LEU A 219 -29.71 -11.08 -2.60
N ALA A 220 -28.58 -10.94 -1.90
CA ALA A 220 -28.00 -12.03 -1.15
C ALA A 220 -27.36 -11.54 0.15
N TRP A 221 -27.21 -12.47 1.08
CA TRP A 221 -26.46 -12.26 2.31
C TRP A 221 -25.01 -11.94 2.00
N TRP A 222 -24.42 -10.94 2.65
CA TRP A 222 -23.06 -10.47 2.36
C TRP A 222 -22.00 -11.58 2.38
N ARG A 223 -22.19 -12.61 3.22
CA ARG A 223 -21.27 -13.74 3.31
C ARG A 223 -21.24 -14.64 2.07
N THR A 224 -22.23 -14.55 1.20
CA THR A 224 -22.27 -15.31 -0.07
C THR A 224 -21.37 -14.71 -1.15
N ALA A 225 -20.81 -13.52 -0.93
CA ALA A 225 -19.94 -12.85 -1.90
C ALA A 225 -18.74 -13.73 -2.30
N SER A 226 -18.11 -14.40 -1.33
CA SER A 226 -16.95 -15.27 -1.56
C SER A 226 -17.23 -16.41 -2.53
N ASP A 227 -18.48 -16.91 -2.57
CA ASP A 227 -18.85 -18.11 -3.32
C ASP A 227 -19.53 -17.82 -4.67
N LEU A 228 -20.31 -16.74 -4.74
CA LEU A 228 -21.27 -16.54 -5.83
C LEU A 228 -21.11 -15.22 -6.59
N ILE A 229 -20.24 -14.30 -6.15
CA ILE A 229 -20.15 -12.99 -6.80
C ILE A 229 -19.77 -13.14 -8.28
N ASN A 230 -20.55 -12.50 -9.15
CA ASN A 230 -20.42 -12.65 -10.60
C ASN A 230 -19.97 -11.35 -11.28
N TRP A 231 -19.25 -10.51 -10.56
CA TRP A 231 -18.65 -9.31 -11.11
C TRP A 231 -17.30 -9.08 -10.41
N ARG A 232 -16.34 -8.52 -11.14
CA ARG A 232 -14.96 -8.34 -10.64
C ARG A 232 -14.93 -7.27 -9.55
N ARG A 233 -14.24 -7.55 -8.45
CA ARG A 233 -14.01 -6.60 -7.35
C ARG A 233 -12.62 -5.97 -7.42
N PHE A 234 -12.42 -4.89 -6.68
CA PHE A 234 -11.09 -4.56 -6.17
C PHE A 234 -10.78 -5.47 -4.98
N PHE A 235 -9.82 -6.38 -5.16
CA PHE A 235 -9.52 -7.45 -4.21
C PHE A 235 -10.77 -8.24 -3.78
N ASP A 236 -11.06 -8.30 -2.48
CA ASP A 236 -12.24 -8.93 -1.90
C ASP A 236 -13.27 -7.91 -1.37
N ILE A 237 -13.17 -6.63 -1.77
CA ILE A 237 -14.02 -5.54 -1.29
C ILE A 237 -15.32 -5.46 -2.11
N THR A 238 -16.41 -5.98 -1.56
CA THR A 238 -17.76 -6.00 -2.16
C THR A 238 -18.37 -4.62 -2.44
N THR A 239 -17.81 -3.55 -1.89
CA THR A 239 -18.28 -2.18 -2.17
C THR A 239 -17.54 -1.51 -3.32
N LEU A 240 -16.64 -2.21 -4.03
CA LEU A 240 -15.85 -1.68 -5.15
C LEU A 240 -15.94 -2.60 -6.37
N ALA A 241 -16.69 -2.20 -7.40
CA ALA A 241 -16.85 -2.94 -8.64
C ALA A 241 -15.83 -2.52 -9.70
N GLY A 242 -15.21 -3.52 -10.33
CA GLY A 242 -14.21 -3.36 -11.38
C GLY A 242 -14.81 -2.80 -12.67
N LEU A 243 -14.11 -1.86 -13.27
CA LEU A 243 -14.45 -1.21 -14.53
C LEU A 243 -13.71 -1.83 -15.72
N SER A 244 -14.37 -1.89 -16.86
CA SER A 244 -13.80 -2.35 -18.14
C SER A 244 -13.15 -1.22 -18.94
N VAL A 245 -12.14 -0.57 -18.33
CA VAL A 245 -11.44 0.60 -18.94
C VAL A 245 -10.63 0.28 -20.20
N GLU A 246 -10.47 -1.00 -20.54
CA GLU A 246 -9.96 -1.44 -21.84
C GLU A 246 -10.85 -0.94 -23.00
N HIS A 247 -12.15 -0.79 -22.76
CA HIS A 247 -13.10 -0.23 -23.73
C HIS A 247 -12.89 1.29 -23.91
N PRO A 248 -12.79 1.81 -25.16
CA PRO A 248 -12.51 3.23 -25.41
C PRO A 248 -13.48 4.20 -24.78
N ASP A 249 -14.78 3.93 -24.85
CA ASP A 249 -15.83 4.80 -24.29
C ASP A 249 -15.87 4.79 -22.76
N VAL A 250 -15.56 3.64 -22.14
CA VAL A 250 -15.36 3.54 -20.68
C VAL A 250 -14.14 4.35 -20.26
N PHE A 251 -13.01 4.21 -20.98
CA PHE A 251 -11.82 5.01 -20.75
C PHE A 251 -12.11 6.50 -20.83
N ASP A 252 -12.80 6.95 -21.89
CA ASP A 252 -13.15 8.36 -22.09
C ASP A 252 -14.06 8.88 -20.96
N ALA A 253 -15.04 8.09 -20.53
CA ALA A 253 -15.95 8.46 -19.43
C ALA A 253 -15.21 8.63 -18.09
N VAL A 254 -14.24 7.75 -17.80
CA VAL A 254 -13.42 7.77 -16.58
C VAL A 254 -12.41 8.92 -16.60
N HIS A 255 -11.82 9.24 -17.76
CA HIS A 255 -10.68 10.15 -17.84
C HIS A 255 -11.00 11.57 -18.30
N ARG A 256 -12.19 11.85 -18.84
CA ARG A 256 -12.53 13.17 -19.39
C ARG A 256 -12.19 14.31 -18.42
N THR A 257 -12.67 14.25 -17.18
CA THR A 257 -12.38 15.30 -16.18
C THR A 257 -10.90 15.40 -15.87
N VAL A 258 -10.17 14.29 -15.78
CA VAL A 258 -8.71 14.31 -15.53
C VAL A 258 -7.97 14.98 -16.69
N ILE A 259 -8.35 14.68 -17.93
CA ILE A 259 -7.77 15.29 -19.12
C ILE A 259 -8.11 16.79 -19.17
N ASP A 260 -9.35 17.17 -18.85
CA ASP A 260 -9.77 18.58 -18.77
C ASP A 260 -8.93 19.33 -17.73
N LEU A 261 -8.76 18.77 -16.52
CA LEU A 261 -7.91 19.37 -15.48
C LEU A 261 -6.46 19.54 -15.93
N TYR A 262 -5.93 18.58 -16.70
CA TYR A 262 -4.59 18.65 -17.25
C TYR A 262 -4.47 19.73 -18.34
N GLU A 263 -5.43 19.77 -19.26
CA GLU A 263 -5.57 20.80 -20.31
C GLU A 263 -5.66 22.20 -19.71
N ASP A 264 -6.43 22.37 -18.63
CA ASP A 264 -6.58 23.64 -17.92
C ASP A 264 -5.38 24.01 -17.04
N GLY A 265 -4.35 23.16 -16.97
CA GLY A 265 -3.15 23.38 -16.16
C GLY A 265 -3.35 23.25 -14.64
N LEU A 266 -4.48 22.66 -14.22
CA LEU A 266 -4.80 22.39 -12.81
C LEU A 266 -4.05 21.17 -12.25
N ILE A 267 -3.60 20.28 -13.12
CA ILE A 267 -2.68 19.19 -12.77
C ILE A 267 -1.51 19.17 -13.77
N ASP A 268 -0.37 18.64 -13.35
CA ASP A 268 0.83 18.50 -14.18
C ASP A 268 1.05 17.10 -14.70
N GLY A 269 0.54 16.11 -13.97
CA GLY A 269 0.68 14.69 -14.26
C GLY A 269 -0.20 13.86 -13.34
N VAL A 270 -0.07 12.54 -13.45
CA VAL A 270 -0.90 11.59 -12.72
C VAL A 270 -0.10 10.46 -12.09
N ARG A 271 -0.64 9.92 -11.00
CA ARG A 271 -0.31 8.59 -10.47
C ARG A 271 -1.52 7.69 -10.69
N VAL A 272 -1.30 6.53 -11.29
CA VAL A 272 -2.35 5.54 -11.55
C VAL A 272 -2.41 4.54 -10.41
N ASP A 273 -3.57 4.45 -9.76
CA ASP A 273 -3.88 3.45 -8.75
C ASP A 273 -4.04 2.05 -9.33
N HIS A 274 -3.50 1.05 -8.63
CA HIS A 274 -3.72 -0.36 -8.87
C HIS A 274 -3.67 -0.78 -10.34
N ILE A 275 -2.56 -0.47 -11.03
CA ILE A 275 -2.42 -0.75 -12.47
C ILE A 275 -2.59 -2.25 -12.78
N ASP A 276 -2.18 -3.11 -11.85
CA ASP A 276 -2.25 -4.57 -11.99
C ASP A 276 -3.67 -5.14 -11.94
N GLY A 277 -4.68 -4.32 -11.59
CA GLY A 277 -6.09 -4.70 -11.68
C GLY A 277 -6.68 -4.58 -13.10
N LEU A 278 -6.02 -3.85 -14.01
CA LEU A 278 -6.53 -3.60 -15.36
C LEU A 278 -6.29 -4.79 -16.29
N THR A 279 -7.16 -5.00 -17.28
CA THR A 279 -6.99 -6.10 -18.25
C THR A 279 -5.69 -5.98 -19.04
N ASP A 280 -5.43 -4.81 -19.62
CA ASP A 280 -4.22 -4.51 -20.39
C ASP A 280 -3.58 -3.18 -19.95
N PRO A 281 -2.66 -3.24 -18.96
CA PRO A 281 -1.90 -2.07 -18.48
C PRO A 281 -1.08 -1.33 -19.53
N HIS A 282 -0.48 -2.05 -20.49
CA HIS A 282 0.33 -1.44 -21.55
C HIS A 282 -0.57 -0.61 -22.49
N ALA A 283 -1.68 -1.18 -22.95
CA ALA A 283 -2.63 -0.44 -23.79
C ALA A 283 -3.27 0.73 -23.04
N TYR A 284 -3.59 0.56 -21.76
CA TYR A 284 -4.12 1.62 -20.91
C TYR A 284 -3.14 2.79 -20.77
N THR A 285 -1.89 2.53 -20.35
CA THR A 285 -0.88 3.58 -20.17
C THR A 285 -0.55 4.27 -21.50
N SER A 286 -0.48 3.51 -22.59
CA SER A 286 -0.34 4.04 -23.96
C SER A 286 -1.52 4.92 -24.40
N ARG A 287 -2.75 4.60 -24.02
CA ARG A 287 -3.93 5.43 -24.31
C ARG A 287 -3.92 6.71 -23.47
N LEU A 288 -3.62 6.61 -22.18
CA LEU A 288 -3.51 7.74 -21.26
C LEU A 288 -2.40 8.71 -21.68
N HIS A 289 -1.21 8.20 -21.98
CA HIS A 289 -0.10 9.01 -22.47
C HIS A 289 -0.46 9.77 -23.76
N ARG A 290 -1.12 9.11 -24.72
CA ARG A 290 -1.58 9.76 -25.96
C ARG A 290 -2.64 10.84 -25.70
N ALA A 291 -3.60 10.57 -24.80
CA ALA A 291 -4.63 11.53 -24.45
C ALA A 291 -4.03 12.80 -23.81
N LEU A 292 -3.12 12.64 -22.85
CA LEU A 292 -2.40 13.74 -22.22
C LEU A 292 -1.52 14.49 -23.24
N SER A 293 -0.80 13.77 -24.11
CA SER A 293 0.01 14.38 -25.16
C SER A 293 -0.82 15.19 -26.16
N ALA A 294 -2.06 14.78 -26.45
CA ALA A 294 -2.99 15.52 -27.30
C ALA A 294 -3.60 16.76 -26.61
N ALA A 295 -3.69 16.75 -25.27
CA ALA A 295 -4.08 17.90 -24.47
C ALA A 295 -2.93 18.90 -24.26
N ALA A 296 -1.67 18.44 -24.26
CA ALA A 296 -0.49 19.23 -23.94
C ALA A 296 -0.37 20.58 -24.71
N PRO A 297 -0.64 20.68 -26.02
CA PRO A 297 -0.56 21.95 -26.76
C PRO A 297 -1.59 23.00 -26.35
N ARG A 298 -2.66 22.60 -25.65
CA ARG A 298 -3.75 23.49 -25.19
C ARG A 298 -3.52 23.99 -23.76
N ARG A 299 -2.46 23.53 -23.10
CA ARG A 299 -2.12 23.92 -21.74
C ARG A 299 -1.64 25.37 -21.64
N PRO A 300 -1.80 26.02 -20.47
CA PRO A 300 -1.22 27.33 -20.22
C PRO A 300 0.30 27.34 -20.47
N PRO A 301 0.89 28.41 -21.04
CA PRO A 301 2.32 28.49 -21.36
C PRO A 301 3.27 28.24 -20.19
N GLU A 302 2.81 28.50 -18.96
CA GLU A 302 3.55 28.28 -17.74
C GLU A 302 3.71 26.79 -17.40
N ALA A 303 2.81 25.92 -17.87
CA ALA A 303 2.76 24.49 -17.56
C ALA A 303 4.08 23.77 -17.90
N PRO A 304 4.48 22.73 -17.14
CA PRO A 304 5.68 21.96 -17.45
C PRO A 304 5.52 21.22 -18.78
N SER A 305 6.59 21.15 -19.57
CA SER A 305 6.59 20.47 -20.87
C SER A 305 6.54 18.94 -20.74
N HIS A 306 7.20 18.40 -19.71
CA HIS A 306 7.13 16.97 -19.38
C HIS A 306 5.83 16.67 -18.64
N THR A 307 5.24 15.50 -18.92
CA THR A 307 4.00 15.04 -18.26
C THR A 307 4.34 13.87 -17.34
N PRO A 308 4.39 14.08 -16.01
CA PRO A 308 4.65 13.01 -15.07
C PRO A 308 3.55 11.95 -15.13
N LEU A 309 3.93 10.69 -15.30
CA LEU A 309 3.01 9.56 -15.26
C LEU A 309 3.62 8.42 -14.44
N TYR A 310 3.07 8.20 -13.25
CA TYR A 310 3.51 7.17 -12.34
C TYR A 310 2.47 6.06 -12.23
N VAL A 311 2.90 4.84 -11.96
CA VAL A 311 1.99 3.71 -11.69
C VAL A 311 2.27 3.14 -10.31
N GLU A 312 1.23 2.85 -9.55
CA GLU A 312 1.37 1.94 -8.42
C GLU A 312 1.48 0.51 -8.96
N LYS A 313 2.67 -0.05 -8.81
CA LYS A 313 2.97 -1.44 -9.18
C LYS A 313 3.95 -2.02 -8.18
N ILE A 314 3.63 -3.20 -7.65
CA ILE A 314 4.51 -3.92 -6.73
C ILE A 314 5.39 -4.87 -7.53
N LEU A 315 6.70 -4.65 -7.48
CA LEU A 315 7.68 -5.52 -8.14
C LEU A 315 8.09 -6.63 -7.17
N ALA A 316 7.95 -7.88 -7.60
CA ALA A 316 8.56 -9.01 -6.91
C ALA A 316 10.09 -8.96 -7.04
N ALA A 317 10.77 -9.86 -6.32
CA ALA A 317 12.21 -9.99 -6.46
C ALA A 317 12.61 -10.36 -7.88
N ASP A 318 13.62 -9.66 -8.41
CA ASP A 318 14.14 -9.80 -9.77
C ASP A 318 13.13 -9.47 -10.90
N GLU A 319 11.94 -8.96 -10.56
CA GLU A 319 10.97 -8.45 -11.53
C GLU A 319 11.40 -7.05 -12.00
N ALA A 320 11.33 -6.82 -13.31
CA ALA A 320 11.55 -5.51 -13.90
C ALA A 320 10.22 -4.92 -14.36
N LEU A 321 10.05 -3.60 -14.21
CA LEU A 321 8.94 -2.89 -14.82
C LEU A 321 9.07 -2.98 -16.35
N PRO A 322 7.99 -3.27 -17.11
CA PRO A 322 8.04 -3.32 -18.57
C PRO A 322 8.57 -2.02 -19.18
N ALA A 323 9.61 -2.12 -20.01
CA ALA A 323 10.40 -0.97 -20.46
C ALA A 323 9.72 -0.15 -21.56
N ASP A 324 8.70 -0.68 -22.20
CA ASP A 324 7.94 -0.07 -23.29
C ASP A 324 6.73 0.76 -22.80
N TRP A 325 6.39 0.68 -21.51
CA TRP A 325 5.32 1.49 -20.94
C TRP A 325 5.69 2.97 -20.96
N PRO A 326 4.86 3.87 -21.51
CA PRO A 326 5.16 5.29 -21.63
C PRO A 326 4.90 6.05 -20.32
N ILE A 327 5.66 5.67 -19.29
CA ILE A 327 5.55 6.11 -17.90
C ILE A 327 6.91 6.57 -17.37
N ASP A 328 6.94 7.24 -16.23
CA ASP A 328 8.18 7.67 -15.55
C ASP A 328 8.69 6.67 -14.51
N GLY A 329 7.88 5.68 -14.15
CA GLY A 329 8.22 4.58 -13.25
C GLY A 329 7.13 4.28 -12.22
N THR A 330 7.53 3.56 -11.17
CA THR A 330 6.65 3.18 -10.06
C THR A 330 6.47 4.33 -9.05
N THR A 331 5.62 4.11 -8.06
CA THR A 331 5.52 4.93 -6.84
C THR A 331 6.62 4.67 -5.81
N GLY A 332 7.59 3.78 -6.08
CA GLY A 332 8.82 3.66 -5.30
C GLY A 332 8.87 2.58 -4.21
N TYR A 333 7.94 1.63 -4.17
CA TYR A 333 8.05 0.47 -3.26
C TYR A 333 9.29 -0.39 -3.53
N ASP A 334 9.79 -0.42 -4.78
CA ASP A 334 11.06 -1.05 -5.14
C ASP A 334 12.25 -0.38 -4.45
N PHE A 335 12.24 0.96 -4.30
CA PHE A 335 13.27 1.66 -3.55
C PHE A 335 13.15 1.40 -2.05
N LEU A 336 11.91 1.33 -1.51
CA LEU A 336 11.66 0.95 -0.11
C LEU A 336 12.31 -0.40 0.19
N GLU A 337 12.07 -1.42 -0.65
CA GLU A 337 12.69 -2.75 -0.49
C GLU A 337 14.23 -2.68 -0.53
N GLN A 338 14.79 -1.93 -1.47
CA GLN A 338 16.25 -1.80 -1.62
C GLN A 338 16.93 -1.17 -0.40
N VAL A 339 16.33 -0.10 0.15
CA VAL A 339 16.89 0.54 1.34
C VAL A 339 16.65 -0.28 2.59
N ASP A 340 15.48 -0.93 2.70
CA ASP A 340 15.17 -1.77 3.85
C ASP A 340 16.13 -2.96 3.95
N LEU A 341 16.40 -3.67 2.84
CA LEU A 341 17.42 -4.72 2.77
C LEU A 341 18.81 -4.24 3.23
N LEU A 342 19.19 -2.99 2.95
CA LEU A 342 20.49 -2.43 3.32
C LEU A 342 20.65 -2.29 4.85
N LEU A 343 19.54 -2.03 5.57
CA LEU A 343 19.52 -1.75 7.01
C LEU A 343 19.54 -3.01 7.88
N HIS A 344 19.37 -4.20 7.29
CA HIS A 344 19.32 -5.47 8.01
C HIS A 344 20.68 -6.20 8.01
N ASP A 345 21.08 -6.72 9.17
CA ASP A 345 22.31 -7.50 9.32
C ASP A 345 22.05 -8.99 9.15
N GLN A 346 22.47 -9.54 8.00
CA GLN A 346 22.33 -10.95 7.67
C GLN A 346 22.86 -11.92 8.74
N ARG A 347 23.82 -11.49 9.58
CA ARG A 347 24.37 -12.32 10.67
C ARG A 347 23.37 -12.62 11.78
N GLY A 348 22.29 -11.83 11.88
CA GLY A 348 21.23 -12.04 12.86
C GLY A 348 20.16 -13.06 12.43
N ALA A 349 20.14 -13.49 11.17
CA ALA A 349 19.07 -14.30 10.60
C ALA A 349 18.78 -15.57 11.41
N ASP A 350 19.79 -16.41 11.63
CA ASP A 350 19.65 -17.70 12.31
C ASP A 350 19.07 -17.56 13.73
N ALA A 351 19.51 -16.54 14.47
CA ALA A 351 19.02 -16.30 15.84
C ALA A 351 17.55 -15.86 15.85
N LEU A 352 17.12 -15.09 14.84
CA LEU A 352 15.73 -14.68 14.69
C LEU A 352 14.85 -15.82 14.17
N ASP A 353 15.39 -16.69 13.30
CA ASP A 353 14.73 -17.93 12.89
C ASP A 353 14.48 -18.83 14.10
N ASP A 354 15.49 -19.04 14.96
CA ASP A 354 15.35 -19.81 16.20
C ASP A 354 14.28 -19.23 17.15
N LEU A 355 14.28 -17.90 17.35
CA LEU A 355 13.25 -17.23 18.16
C LEU A 355 11.85 -17.41 17.57
N TRP A 356 11.74 -17.28 16.25
CA TRP A 356 10.46 -17.44 15.57
C TRP A 356 9.95 -18.88 15.67
N VAL A 357 10.81 -19.88 15.47
CA VAL A 357 10.46 -21.30 15.64
C VAL A 357 10.00 -21.59 17.07
N TRP A 358 10.72 -21.04 18.07
CA TRP A 358 10.35 -21.17 19.49
C TRP A 358 8.96 -20.59 19.81
N GLY A 359 8.60 -19.46 19.19
CA GLY A 359 7.33 -18.78 19.41
C GLY A 359 6.17 -19.34 18.60
N ALA A 360 6.36 -19.57 17.30
CA ALA A 360 5.30 -19.92 16.37
C ALA A 360 5.02 -21.42 16.26
N GLY A 361 5.92 -22.28 16.74
CA GLY A 361 5.67 -23.71 16.92
C GLY A 361 5.52 -24.56 15.66
N GLY A 362 5.85 -24.05 14.46
CA GLY A 362 5.83 -24.87 13.24
C GLY A 362 6.17 -24.22 11.89
N ALA A 363 6.00 -22.91 11.72
CA ALA A 363 6.32 -22.23 10.46
C ALA A 363 7.83 -22.00 10.30
N THR A 364 8.48 -22.69 9.35
CA THR A 364 9.94 -22.62 9.19
C THR A 364 10.40 -21.61 8.14
N SER A 365 9.51 -21.20 7.22
CA SER A 365 9.84 -20.21 6.20
C SER A 365 8.65 -19.37 5.77
N PHE A 366 8.93 -18.16 5.27
CA PHE A 366 7.91 -17.29 4.69
C PHE A 366 7.20 -17.93 3.48
N ARG A 367 7.92 -18.72 2.68
CA ARG A 367 7.36 -19.39 1.49
C ARG A 367 6.24 -20.36 1.84
N GLU A 368 6.38 -21.10 2.95
CA GLU A 368 5.35 -22.03 3.43
C GLU A 368 4.09 -21.26 3.88
N GLU A 369 4.28 -20.17 4.62
CA GLU A 369 3.19 -19.29 5.06
C GLU A 369 2.48 -18.62 3.88
N GLU A 370 3.23 -18.15 2.88
CA GLU A 370 2.67 -17.60 1.65
C GLU A 370 1.82 -18.63 0.92
N GLN A 371 2.31 -19.85 0.72
CA GLN A 371 1.56 -20.92 0.05
C GLN A 371 0.27 -21.27 0.81
N ALA A 372 0.35 -21.39 2.14
CA ALA A 372 -0.81 -21.65 2.99
C ALA A 372 -1.82 -20.47 2.96
N ALA A 373 -1.33 -19.23 2.92
CA ALA A 373 -2.17 -18.05 2.80
C ALA A 373 -2.86 -17.98 1.42
N ARG A 374 -2.14 -18.28 0.32
CA ARG A 374 -2.71 -18.35 -1.03
C ARG A 374 -3.81 -19.40 -1.11
N GLU A 375 -3.59 -20.58 -0.53
CA GLU A 375 -4.60 -21.62 -0.46
C GLU A 375 -5.84 -21.18 0.35
N ALA A 376 -5.64 -20.55 1.51
CA ALA A 376 -6.74 -20.03 2.33
C ALA A 376 -7.57 -18.96 1.60
N VAL A 377 -6.93 -18.05 0.87
CA VAL A 377 -7.61 -17.01 0.08
C VAL A 377 -8.41 -17.63 -1.09
N LEU A 378 -7.84 -18.60 -1.81
CA LEU A 378 -8.52 -19.32 -2.91
C LEU A 378 -9.69 -20.19 -2.45
N ASN A 379 -9.66 -20.65 -1.19
CA ASN A 379 -10.75 -21.40 -0.56
C ASN A 379 -11.76 -20.49 0.14
N GLY A 380 -11.47 -19.18 0.22
CA GLY A 380 -12.28 -18.20 0.92
C GLY A 380 -12.63 -17.05 -0.01
N THR A 381 -12.05 -15.87 0.24
CA THR A 381 -12.54 -14.61 -0.33
C THR A 381 -12.45 -14.50 -1.85
N LEU A 382 -11.63 -15.30 -2.52
CA LEU A 382 -11.48 -15.35 -3.99
C LEU A 382 -11.98 -16.67 -4.62
N ALA A 383 -12.83 -17.44 -3.91
CA ALA A 383 -13.34 -18.71 -4.43
C ALA A 383 -14.21 -18.53 -5.69
N ALA A 384 -15.07 -17.50 -5.72
CA ALA A 384 -15.88 -17.15 -6.90
C ALA A 384 -15.01 -16.77 -8.12
N ASP A 385 -13.95 -15.99 -7.91
CA ASP A 385 -13.01 -15.57 -8.96
C ASP A 385 -12.29 -16.78 -9.58
N LEU A 386 -11.86 -17.75 -8.74
CA LEU A 386 -11.32 -19.02 -9.21
C LEU A 386 -12.36 -19.85 -9.96
N ALA A 387 -13.59 -19.94 -9.45
CA ALA A 387 -14.68 -20.67 -10.08
C ALA A 387 -15.01 -20.11 -11.48
N ARG A 388 -14.98 -18.78 -11.63
CA ARG A 388 -15.13 -18.09 -12.93
C ARG A 388 -14.04 -18.51 -13.91
N LEU A 389 -12.77 -18.48 -13.51
CA LEU A 389 -11.66 -18.91 -14.37
C LEU A 389 -11.79 -20.39 -14.77
N VAL A 390 -12.13 -21.27 -13.83
CA VAL A 390 -12.36 -22.70 -14.12
C VAL A 390 -13.54 -22.89 -15.08
N HIS A 391 -14.59 -22.07 -14.97
CA HIS A 391 -15.74 -22.11 -15.88
C HIS A 391 -15.36 -21.74 -17.32
N VAL A 392 -14.63 -20.62 -17.49
CA VAL A 392 -14.10 -20.16 -18.79
C VAL A 392 -13.22 -21.25 -19.41
N LEU A 393 -12.26 -21.78 -18.65
CA LEU A 393 -11.35 -22.84 -19.10
C LEU A 393 -12.11 -24.13 -19.44
N SER A 394 -13.14 -24.50 -18.68
CA SER A 394 -13.98 -25.66 -19.03
C SER A 394 -14.74 -25.45 -20.33
N GLY A 395 -15.23 -24.23 -20.57
CA GLY A 395 -15.89 -23.85 -21.83
C GLY A 395 -14.97 -23.96 -23.04
N LEU A 396 -13.69 -23.62 -22.88
CA LEU A 396 -12.64 -23.81 -23.89
C LEU A 396 -12.28 -25.28 -24.09
N ALA A 397 -12.05 -26.01 -23.00
CA ALA A 397 -11.70 -27.43 -23.03
C ALA A 397 -12.75 -28.29 -23.77
N ARG A 398 -14.06 -28.01 -23.57
CA ARG A 398 -15.15 -28.71 -24.28
C ARG A 398 -15.11 -28.55 -25.80
N ARG A 399 -14.50 -27.48 -26.31
CA ARG A 399 -14.39 -27.17 -27.75
C ARG A 399 -13.10 -27.70 -28.36
N ASP A 400 -12.10 -28.06 -27.55
CA ASP A 400 -10.83 -28.63 -27.98
C ASP A 400 -10.86 -30.17 -27.89
N PRO A 401 -10.79 -30.90 -29.01
CA PRO A 401 -10.81 -32.37 -29.01
C PRO A 401 -9.74 -33.03 -28.11
N ARG A 402 -8.59 -32.37 -27.88
CA ARG A 402 -7.51 -32.90 -27.04
C ARG A 402 -7.71 -32.64 -25.55
N ALA A 403 -8.54 -31.66 -25.20
CA ALA A 403 -8.85 -31.27 -23.83
C ALA A 403 -10.30 -31.56 -23.43
N ARG A 404 -11.09 -32.17 -24.30
CA ARG A 404 -12.54 -32.39 -24.10
C ARG A 404 -12.88 -33.14 -22.82
N ASP A 405 -11.99 -34.03 -22.37
CA ASP A 405 -12.14 -34.82 -21.15
C ASP A 405 -11.53 -34.15 -19.91
N PHE A 406 -10.97 -32.94 -20.03
CA PHE A 406 -10.48 -32.17 -18.90
C PHE A 406 -11.66 -31.56 -18.15
N THR A 407 -12.09 -32.27 -17.11
CA THR A 407 -13.23 -31.89 -16.28
C THR A 407 -12.93 -30.64 -15.45
N PRO A 408 -13.95 -29.85 -15.03
CA PRO A 408 -13.73 -28.71 -14.14
C PRO A 408 -12.93 -29.05 -12.87
N PRO A 409 -13.16 -30.18 -12.16
CA PRO A 409 -12.33 -30.57 -11.01
C PRO A 409 -10.88 -30.90 -11.37
N ALA A 410 -10.59 -31.35 -12.60
CA ALA A 410 -9.22 -31.58 -13.05
C ALA A 410 -8.50 -30.26 -13.34
N LEU A 411 -9.19 -29.31 -13.98
CA LEU A 411 -8.69 -27.96 -14.25
C LEU A 411 -8.41 -27.22 -12.94
N ASP A 412 -9.38 -27.16 -12.02
CA ASP A 412 -9.24 -26.51 -10.70
C ASP A 412 -8.03 -27.05 -9.93
N ARG A 413 -7.88 -28.38 -9.84
CA ARG A 413 -6.78 -29.01 -9.09
C ARG A 413 -5.40 -28.62 -9.60
N VAL A 414 -5.20 -28.61 -10.91
CA VAL A 414 -3.89 -28.27 -11.52
C VAL A 414 -3.67 -26.76 -11.49
N LEU A 415 -4.70 -25.96 -11.76
CA LEU A 415 -4.65 -24.51 -11.70
C LEU A 415 -4.27 -24.01 -10.31
N ARG A 416 -4.82 -24.60 -9.24
CA ARG A 416 -4.43 -24.29 -7.86
C ARG A 416 -2.93 -24.48 -7.63
N GLN A 417 -2.31 -25.52 -8.19
CA GLN A 417 -0.88 -25.75 -8.03
C GLN A 417 -0.02 -24.66 -8.68
N ILE A 418 -0.50 -24.05 -9.78
CA ILE A 418 0.10 -22.88 -10.42
C ILE A 418 -0.07 -21.65 -9.51
N LEU A 419 -1.31 -21.35 -9.11
CA LEU A 419 -1.67 -20.14 -8.35
C LEU A 419 -0.98 -20.04 -6.99
N ILE A 420 -0.86 -21.14 -6.24
CA ILE A 420 -0.21 -21.13 -4.92
C ILE A 420 1.32 -20.95 -5.01
N ARG A 421 1.93 -21.15 -6.19
CA ARG A 421 3.38 -20.98 -6.43
C ARG A 421 3.70 -19.80 -7.33
N PHE A 422 2.71 -18.96 -7.60
CA PHE A 422 2.85 -17.83 -8.52
C PHE A 422 3.69 -16.73 -7.85
N PRO A 423 4.89 -16.38 -8.36
CA PRO A 423 5.89 -15.61 -7.63
C PRO A 423 5.76 -14.08 -7.81
N VAL A 424 4.96 -13.64 -8.78
CA VAL A 424 4.72 -12.23 -9.10
C VAL A 424 3.25 -11.88 -8.88
N TYR A 425 2.87 -10.60 -8.94
CA TYR A 425 1.46 -10.20 -8.83
C TYR A 425 0.65 -10.69 -10.04
N ARG A 426 1.21 -10.54 -11.24
CA ARG A 426 0.60 -10.99 -12.50
C ARG A 426 1.65 -11.11 -13.59
N THR A 427 1.25 -11.70 -14.70
CA THR A 427 1.99 -11.65 -15.97
C THR A 427 1.38 -10.61 -16.91
N TYR A 428 2.19 -10.14 -17.84
CA TYR A 428 1.80 -9.34 -19.00
C TYR A 428 2.08 -10.14 -20.29
N ASP A 429 1.59 -9.68 -21.45
CA ASP A 429 1.65 -10.42 -22.73
C ASP A 429 3.06 -10.85 -23.17
N GLU A 430 4.11 -10.22 -22.64
CA GLU A 430 5.52 -10.53 -22.92
C GLU A 430 6.09 -11.64 -22.01
N ASP A 431 5.42 -12.00 -20.90
CA ASP A 431 5.95 -12.81 -19.80
C ASP A 431 5.78 -14.33 -19.98
N SER A 432 6.01 -14.84 -21.19
CA SER A 432 5.99 -16.29 -21.46
C SER A 432 6.90 -17.09 -20.51
N ALA A 433 8.02 -16.50 -20.07
CA ALA A 433 9.02 -17.14 -19.23
C ALA A 433 8.54 -17.41 -17.80
N VAL A 434 7.75 -16.52 -17.19
CA VAL A 434 7.30 -16.64 -15.80
C VAL A 434 6.36 -17.83 -15.66
N LEU A 435 5.29 -17.87 -16.48
CA LEU A 435 4.33 -18.96 -16.47
C LEU A 435 5.01 -20.29 -16.79
N HIS A 436 5.92 -20.31 -17.78
CA HIS A 436 6.67 -21.50 -18.13
C HIS A 436 7.50 -22.03 -16.95
N THR A 437 8.28 -21.17 -16.27
CA THR A 437 9.09 -21.56 -15.10
C THR A 437 8.21 -22.12 -13.96
N ILE A 438 7.03 -21.56 -13.75
CA ILE A 438 6.07 -22.05 -12.74
C ILE A 438 5.56 -23.43 -13.14
N CYS A 439 5.14 -23.61 -14.40
CA CYS A 439 4.71 -24.91 -14.91
C CYS A 439 5.81 -25.97 -14.79
N GLN A 440 7.08 -25.64 -15.07
CA GLN A 440 8.20 -26.56 -14.84
C GLN A 440 8.39 -26.90 -13.35
N THR A 441 8.21 -25.93 -12.45
CA THR A 441 8.29 -26.14 -10.99
C THR A 441 7.13 -26.98 -10.46
N VAL A 442 5.92 -26.82 -11.03
CA VAL A 442 4.71 -27.55 -10.66
C VAL A 442 4.72 -28.98 -11.19
N ARG A 443 5.23 -29.21 -12.41
CA ARG A 443 5.23 -30.52 -13.08
C ARG A 443 5.66 -31.71 -12.19
N PRO A 444 6.77 -31.67 -11.43
CA PRO A 444 7.19 -32.80 -10.58
C PRO A 444 6.26 -33.07 -9.38
N THR A 445 5.39 -32.12 -9.02
CA THR A 445 4.41 -32.29 -7.93
C THR A 445 3.12 -32.98 -8.38
N LEU A 446 2.91 -33.10 -9.70
CA LEU A 446 1.70 -33.66 -10.29
C LEU A 446 1.86 -35.15 -10.62
N VAL A 447 0.78 -35.92 -10.49
CA VAL A 447 0.76 -37.30 -11.02
C VAL A 447 0.76 -37.28 -12.55
N PRO A 448 1.27 -38.33 -13.24
CA PRO A 448 1.39 -38.32 -14.71
C PRO A 448 0.10 -37.98 -15.46
N ALA A 449 -1.07 -38.40 -14.94
CA ALA A 449 -2.38 -38.11 -15.53
C ALA A 449 -2.77 -36.62 -15.51
N GLN A 450 -2.13 -35.79 -14.69
CA GLN A 450 -2.41 -34.35 -14.57
C GLN A 450 -1.51 -33.49 -15.46
N GLN A 451 -0.39 -34.03 -15.94
CA GLN A 451 0.57 -33.26 -16.75
C GLN A 451 -0.01 -32.77 -18.09
N PRO A 452 -0.85 -33.53 -18.82
CA PRO A 452 -1.50 -33.00 -20.02
C PRO A 452 -2.40 -31.79 -19.74
N VAL A 453 -3.02 -31.73 -18.55
CA VAL A 453 -3.84 -30.58 -18.13
C VAL A 453 -2.94 -29.37 -17.87
N LEU A 454 -1.80 -29.57 -17.20
CA LEU A 454 -0.81 -28.52 -16.98
C LEU A 454 -0.31 -27.92 -18.31
N ASP A 455 0.08 -28.77 -19.26
CA ASP A 455 0.57 -28.34 -20.58
C ASP A 455 -0.51 -27.55 -21.34
N TRP A 456 -1.78 -27.93 -21.18
CA TRP A 456 -2.89 -27.24 -21.81
C TRP A 456 -3.18 -25.89 -21.14
N LEU A 457 -3.19 -25.83 -19.80
CA LEU A 457 -3.35 -24.59 -19.05
C LEU A 457 -2.25 -23.58 -19.38
N GLU A 458 -1.00 -24.04 -19.44
CA GLU A 458 0.15 -23.19 -19.83
C GLU A 458 -0.08 -22.50 -21.19
N ARG A 459 -0.67 -23.21 -22.16
CA ARG A 459 -1.01 -22.64 -23.48
C ARG A 459 -2.22 -21.71 -23.46
N GLN A 460 -3.22 -21.97 -22.63
CA GLN A 460 -4.43 -21.12 -22.59
C GLN A 460 -4.20 -19.83 -21.81
N LEU A 461 -3.31 -19.87 -20.81
CA LEU A 461 -3.02 -18.75 -19.91
C LEU A 461 -1.77 -17.97 -20.33
N GLY A 462 -0.91 -18.56 -21.16
CA GLY A 462 0.27 -17.91 -21.71
C GLY A 462 -0.04 -17.05 -22.94
N PRO A 463 1.00 -16.41 -23.51
CA PRO A 463 0.85 -15.52 -24.66
C PRO A 463 0.18 -16.19 -25.86
N GLY A 464 -0.76 -15.47 -26.48
CA GLY A 464 -1.58 -15.98 -27.59
C GLY A 464 -2.73 -16.90 -27.18
N GLY A 465 -2.94 -17.12 -25.87
CA GLY A 465 -4.14 -17.75 -25.33
C GLY A 465 -5.42 -16.91 -25.52
N PRO A 466 -6.61 -17.47 -25.22
CA PRO A 466 -7.86 -16.72 -25.33
C PRO A 466 -7.92 -15.54 -24.37
N ALA A 467 -8.25 -14.35 -24.87
CA ALA A 467 -8.25 -13.09 -24.10
C ALA A 467 -9.07 -13.16 -22.80
N GLU A 468 -10.24 -13.79 -22.82
CA GLU A 468 -11.09 -13.95 -21.63
C GLU A 468 -10.42 -14.82 -20.54
N ALA A 469 -9.71 -15.88 -20.93
CA ALA A 469 -9.00 -16.74 -19.99
C ALA A 469 -7.80 -16.02 -19.36
N ILE A 470 -7.04 -15.29 -20.18
CA ILE A 470 -5.92 -14.45 -19.71
C ILE A 470 -6.43 -13.38 -18.76
N ALA A 471 -7.49 -12.65 -19.14
CA ALA A 471 -8.10 -11.61 -18.30
C ALA A 471 -8.56 -12.17 -16.94
N CYS A 472 -9.31 -13.28 -16.93
CA CYS A 472 -9.73 -13.93 -15.68
C CYS A 472 -8.53 -14.37 -14.83
N PHE A 473 -7.46 -14.85 -15.46
CA PHE A 473 -6.26 -15.28 -14.74
C PHE A 473 -5.52 -14.12 -14.09
N VAL A 474 -5.24 -13.05 -14.83
CA VAL A 474 -4.52 -11.89 -14.27
C VAL A 474 -5.36 -11.10 -13.26
N HIS A 475 -6.68 -11.04 -13.45
CA HIS A 475 -7.61 -10.48 -12.47
C HIS A 475 -7.72 -11.33 -11.20
N LEU A 476 -7.29 -12.59 -11.22
CA LEU A 476 -7.21 -13.45 -10.03
C LEU A 476 -5.82 -13.42 -9.39
N THR A 477 -4.73 -13.45 -10.16
CA THR A 477 -3.37 -13.52 -9.58
C THR A 477 -3.00 -12.25 -8.82
N ALA A 478 -3.38 -11.07 -9.31
CA ALA A 478 -3.06 -9.79 -8.69
C ALA A 478 -3.70 -9.63 -7.29
N PRO A 479 -5.02 -9.80 -7.10
CA PRO A 479 -5.61 -9.77 -5.76
C PRO A 479 -5.13 -10.95 -4.89
N LEU A 480 -4.87 -12.12 -5.47
CA LEU A 480 -4.34 -13.26 -4.72
C LEU A 480 -2.99 -12.91 -4.09
N ALA A 481 -2.07 -12.29 -4.83
CA ALA A 481 -0.79 -11.85 -4.29
C ALA A 481 -0.96 -10.88 -3.12
N ALA A 482 -1.70 -9.79 -3.28
CA ALA A 482 -1.94 -8.80 -2.23
C ALA A 482 -2.59 -9.43 -0.98
N LYS A 483 -3.71 -10.15 -1.15
CA LYS A 483 -4.47 -10.70 -0.02
C LYS A 483 -3.75 -11.84 0.72
N SER A 484 -2.93 -12.61 0.01
CA SER A 484 -2.18 -13.72 0.63
C SER A 484 -0.85 -13.28 1.24
N VAL A 485 -0.10 -12.39 0.58
CA VAL A 485 1.22 -11.93 1.05
C VAL A 485 1.04 -10.81 2.06
N GLU A 486 0.45 -9.69 1.64
CA GLU A 486 0.43 -8.45 2.42
C GLU A 486 -0.57 -8.47 3.58
N ASP A 487 -1.78 -9.00 3.31
CA ASP A 487 -2.90 -8.99 4.26
C ASP A 487 -3.07 -10.33 5.00
N THR A 488 -2.15 -11.28 4.82
CA THR A 488 -2.18 -12.55 5.56
C THR A 488 -0.77 -13.00 5.94
N GLY A 489 0.12 -13.25 4.98
CA GLY A 489 1.47 -13.75 5.22
C GLY A 489 2.30 -12.86 6.14
N PHE A 490 2.25 -11.53 5.94
CA PHE A 490 2.91 -10.55 6.81
C PHE A 490 2.42 -10.57 8.26
N TYR A 491 1.19 -11.02 8.50
CA TYR A 491 0.60 -11.16 9.82
C TYR A 491 0.76 -12.57 10.40
N ARG A 492 1.22 -13.54 9.59
CA ARG A 492 1.51 -14.91 10.03
C ARG A 492 2.99 -15.16 10.27
N TYR A 493 3.89 -14.46 9.58
CA TYR A 493 5.34 -14.66 9.67
C TYR A 493 6.05 -13.49 10.38
N GLY A 494 6.10 -13.55 11.71
CA GLY A 494 6.59 -12.48 12.58
C GLY A 494 8.09 -12.52 12.90
N ARG A 495 8.93 -13.16 12.08
CA ARG A 495 10.39 -13.29 12.33
C ARG A 495 11.05 -11.95 12.62
N LEU A 496 10.78 -10.96 11.77
CA LEU A 496 11.22 -9.59 11.96
C LEU A 496 10.30 -8.63 11.19
N LEU A 497 9.48 -7.85 11.90
CA LEU A 497 8.39 -7.08 11.31
C LEU A 497 8.84 -5.92 10.40
N SER A 498 10.08 -5.45 10.52
CA SER A 498 10.63 -4.46 9.59
C SER A 498 10.68 -4.98 8.15
N ARG A 499 10.71 -6.30 7.93
CA ARG A 499 10.69 -6.93 6.60
C ARG A 499 9.29 -7.26 6.06
N ASN A 500 8.22 -6.87 6.76
CA ASN A 500 6.85 -7.24 6.41
C ASN A 500 6.04 -6.04 5.88
N ASP A 501 6.52 -5.30 4.88
CA ASP A 501 5.85 -4.11 4.33
C ASP A 501 5.50 -4.27 2.85
N VAL A 502 4.66 -3.39 2.32
CA VAL A 502 4.23 -3.44 0.92
C VAL A 502 5.46 -3.37 0.00
N GLY A 503 5.55 -4.33 -0.92
CA GLY A 503 6.69 -4.51 -1.83
C GLY A 503 7.93 -5.17 -1.25
N THR A 504 7.93 -5.56 0.03
CA THR A 504 9.02 -6.35 0.61
C THR A 504 8.75 -7.85 0.51
N HIS A 505 9.81 -8.65 0.54
CA HIS A 505 9.71 -10.10 0.64
C HIS A 505 10.39 -10.60 1.92
N PRO A 506 9.65 -11.00 2.98
CA PRO A 506 10.22 -11.41 4.27
C PRO A 506 11.22 -12.57 4.20
N GLY A 507 11.15 -13.40 3.16
CA GLY A 507 12.16 -14.44 2.90
C GLY A 507 13.53 -13.89 2.48
N HIS A 508 13.60 -12.65 2.00
CA HIS A 508 14.85 -11.94 1.71
C HIS A 508 15.20 -11.06 2.91
N PHE A 509 16.14 -11.53 3.72
CA PHE A 509 16.38 -10.97 5.04
C PHE A 509 17.22 -9.69 5.03
N GLY A 510 18.35 -9.68 4.31
CA GLY A 510 19.22 -8.51 4.18
C GLY A 510 19.93 -8.47 2.82
N GLY A 511 20.44 -7.29 2.47
CA GLY A 511 21.08 -7.01 1.18
C GLY A 511 22.51 -6.52 1.29
N THR A 512 23.19 -6.42 0.15
CA THR A 512 24.58 -5.93 0.08
C THR A 512 24.64 -4.50 -0.44
N VAL A 513 25.66 -3.75 -0.02
CA VAL A 513 26.00 -2.42 -0.56
C VAL A 513 26.16 -2.47 -2.10
N ALA A 514 26.75 -3.54 -2.62
CA ALA A 514 26.92 -3.73 -4.06
C ALA A 514 25.57 -3.87 -4.81
N ALA A 515 24.61 -4.61 -4.24
CA ALA A 515 23.27 -4.75 -4.81
C ALA A 515 22.52 -3.41 -4.83
N PHE A 516 22.62 -2.62 -3.75
CA PHE A 516 22.04 -1.27 -3.70
C PHE A 516 22.64 -0.34 -4.76
N HIS A 517 23.98 -0.38 -4.95
CA HIS A 517 24.63 0.37 -6.01
C HIS A 517 24.19 -0.07 -7.41
N ALA A 518 24.09 -1.38 -7.65
CA ALA A 518 23.63 -1.94 -8.92
C ALA A 518 22.19 -1.49 -9.23
N ALA A 519 21.30 -1.50 -8.24
CA ALA A 519 19.92 -1.03 -8.39
C ALA A 519 19.85 0.47 -8.73
N ASN A 520 20.71 1.31 -8.13
CA ASN A 520 20.77 2.73 -8.46
C ASN A 520 21.33 3.01 -9.86
N ILE A 521 22.32 2.24 -10.31
CA ILE A 521 22.85 2.33 -11.67
C ILE A 521 21.77 1.93 -12.69
N ALA A 522 21.05 0.82 -12.43
CA ALA A 522 19.95 0.38 -13.28
C ALA A 522 18.83 1.43 -13.33
N ARG A 523 18.42 1.97 -12.18
CA ARG A 523 17.42 3.04 -12.11
C ARG A 523 17.84 4.29 -12.87
N GLN A 524 19.09 4.74 -12.75
CA GLN A 524 19.57 5.89 -13.51
C GLN A 524 19.45 5.67 -15.02
N ARG A 525 19.71 4.45 -15.49
CA ARG A 525 19.66 4.10 -16.92
C ARG A 525 18.22 3.97 -17.41
N ASP A 526 17.39 3.24 -16.68
CA ASP A 526 16.09 2.75 -17.17
C ASP A 526 14.92 3.62 -16.69
N TRP A 527 14.98 4.09 -15.44
CA TRP A 527 13.88 4.79 -14.77
C TRP A 527 14.35 6.01 -13.95
N PRO A 528 15.08 6.98 -14.55
CA PRO A 528 15.73 8.07 -13.82
C PRO A 528 14.75 9.03 -13.12
N ARG A 529 13.45 8.96 -13.45
CA ARG A 529 12.39 9.79 -12.90
C ARG A 529 11.40 9.05 -12.01
N ALA A 530 11.60 7.75 -11.76
CA ALA A 530 10.75 6.95 -10.87
C ALA A 530 10.72 7.54 -9.46
N MET A 531 9.60 7.40 -8.75
CA MET A 531 9.51 7.83 -7.36
C MET A 531 10.38 6.95 -6.46
N LEU A 532 10.86 7.55 -5.37
CA LEU A 532 11.61 6.88 -4.32
C LEU A 532 10.82 7.05 -3.03
N ALA A 533 10.11 6.00 -2.61
CA ALA A 533 9.29 6.03 -1.40
C ALA A 533 9.96 5.25 -0.27
N THR A 534 9.71 5.71 0.94
CA THR A 534 10.01 4.98 2.19
C THR A 534 8.81 4.94 3.12
N ALA A 535 7.78 5.75 2.89
CA ALA A 535 6.47 5.64 3.51
C ALA A 535 5.40 6.04 2.49
N THR A 536 4.22 5.43 2.59
CA THR A 536 3.03 5.75 1.77
C THR A 536 1.78 5.77 2.65
N HIS A 537 0.58 5.86 2.10
CA HIS A 537 -0.66 5.68 2.87
C HIS A 537 -1.05 4.21 3.07
N ASP A 538 -0.33 3.25 2.46
CA ASP A 538 -0.60 1.81 2.54
C ASP A 538 0.51 1.02 3.24
N HIS A 539 1.57 1.70 3.65
CA HIS A 539 2.63 1.05 4.42
C HIS A 539 2.04 0.35 5.65
N LYS A 540 2.58 -0.80 6.00
CA LYS A 540 2.09 -1.59 7.13
C LYS A 540 2.66 -1.07 8.47
N ARG A 541 3.79 -0.36 8.44
CA ARG A 541 4.43 0.34 9.58
C ARG A 541 5.16 1.61 9.10
N GLY A 542 5.25 2.65 9.93
CA GLY A 542 5.95 3.89 9.59
C GLY A 542 7.44 3.68 9.29
N GLU A 543 8.03 4.59 8.50
CA GLU A 543 9.41 4.40 8.00
C GLU A 543 10.46 4.36 9.11
N ASP A 544 10.25 5.08 10.21
CA ASP A 544 11.19 5.11 11.33
C ASP A 544 10.88 4.00 12.36
N ALA A 545 9.64 3.53 12.42
CA ALA A 545 9.31 2.29 13.14
C ALA A 545 10.04 1.10 12.52
N ARG A 546 10.04 0.96 11.18
CA ARG A 546 10.81 -0.08 10.49
C ARG A 546 12.31 0.07 10.69
N ALA A 547 12.85 1.28 10.51
CA ALA A 547 14.27 1.56 10.70
C ALA A 547 14.76 1.22 12.12
N ARG A 548 13.91 1.43 13.14
CA ARG A 548 14.16 1.04 14.53
C ARG A 548 14.08 -0.47 14.74
N ILE A 549 13.05 -1.14 14.23
CA ILE A 549 12.90 -2.60 14.35
C ILE A 549 14.06 -3.33 13.63
N ALA A 550 14.57 -2.80 12.52
CA ALA A 550 15.70 -3.38 11.79
C ALA A 550 16.95 -3.55 12.67
N VAL A 551 17.14 -2.72 13.71
CA VAL A 551 18.25 -2.83 14.68
C VAL A 551 18.24 -4.18 15.42
N LEU A 552 17.08 -4.82 15.56
CA LEU A 552 16.99 -6.15 16.18
C LEU A 552 17.78 -7.20 15.39
N SER A 553 18.00 -7.01 14.08
CA SER A 553 18.87 -7.90 13.29
C SER A 553 20.35 -7.79 13.70
N GLU A 554 20.82 -6.61 14.12
CA GLU A 554 22.18 -6.39 14.62
C GLU A 554 22.35 -6.91 16.05
N LEU A 555 21.28 -6.84 16.84
CA LEU A 555 21.23 -7.25 18.25
C LEU A 555 20.45 -8.57 18.43
N ALA A 556 20.47 -9.46 17.44
CA ALA A 556 19.56 -10.61 17.38
C ALA A 556 19.64 -11.51 18.63
N GLN A 557 20.84 -11.82 19.11
CA GLN A 557 21.02 -12.63 20.33
C GLN A 557 20.49 -11.94 21.59
N GLU A 558 20.67 -10.62 21.66
CA GLU A 558 20.13 -9.82 22.76
C GLU A 558 18.61 -9.75 22.68
N TRP A 559 18.05 -9.59 21.48
CA TRP A 559 16.60 -9.62 21.26
C TRP A 559 16.00 -10.98 21.64
N VAL A 560 16.61 -12.10 21.25
CA VAL A 560 16.19 -13.45 21.68
C VAL A 560 16.07 -13.53 23.19
N ARG A 561 17.10 -13.06 23.91
CA ARG A 561 17.16 -13.05 25.37
C ARG A 561 16.06 -12.16 25.96
N VAL A 562 15.87 -10.96 25.41
CA VAL A 562 14.87 -9.98 25.88
C VAL A 562 13.45 -10.49 25.63
N ALA A 563 13.13 -10.91 24.42
CA ALA A 563 11.81 -11.40 24.03
C ALA A 563 11.38 -12.63 24.83
N THR A 564 12.29 -13.60 25.01
CA THR A 564 12.01 -14.82 25.80
C THR A 564 11.73 -14.45 27.26
N ARG A 565 12.56 -13.57 27.86
CA ARG A 565 12.37 -13.09 29.23
C ARG A 565 11.07 -12.33 29.40
N TRP A 566 10.69 -11.50 28.42
CA TRP A 566 9.39 -10.80 28.42
C TRP A 566 8.23 -11.79 28.38
N SER A 567 8.31 -12.79 27.51
CA SER A 567 7.31 -13.85 27.40
C SER A 567 7.16 -14.64 28.70
N GLU A 568 8.26 -14.99 29.36
CA GLU A 568 8.25 -15.64 30.68
C GLU A 568 7.63 -14.74 31.76
N PHE A 569 8.05 -13.46 31.82
CA PHE A 569 7.55 -12.49 32.78
C PHE A 569 6.04 -12.26 32.64
N ASN A 570 5.53 -12.19 31.40
CA ASN A 570 4.13 -11.96 31.09
C ASN A 570 3.30 -13.25 30.98
N ALA A 571 3.89 -14.43 31.20
CA ALA A 571 3.19 -15.71 31.12
C ALA A 571 1.92 -15.77 32.00
N PRO A 572 1.89 -15.23 33.23
CA PRO A 572 0.68 -15.21 34.06
C PRO A 572 -0.49 -14.40 33.49
N LEU A 573 -0.24 -13.49 32.55
CA LEU A 573 -1.28 -12.64 31.92
C LEU A 573 -2.01 -13.37 30.78
N ARG A 574 -1.49 -14.53 30.33
CA ARG A 574 -2.11 -15.29 29.26
C ARG A 574 -3.30 -16.10 29.79
N HIS A 575 -4.36 -16.12 29.02
CA HIS A 575 -5.58 -16.85 29.38
C HIS A 575 -5.80 -18.03 28.45
N ARG A 576 -6.36 -19.11 29.00
CA ARG A 576 -6.86 -20.21 28.18
C ARG A 576 -8.30 -19.90 27.81
N VAL A 577 -8.57 -19.78 26.52
CA VAL A 577 -9.89 -19.46 25.98
C VAL A 577 -10.41 -20.61 25.13
N ALA A 578 -11.73 -20.80 25.13
CA ALA A 578 -12.38 -21.72 24.21
C ALA A 578 -12.71 -20.96 22.93
N THR A 579 -12.18 -21.40 21.80
CA THR A 579 -12.51 -20.87 20.47
C THR A 579 -13.24 -21.92 19.64
N ARG A 580 -13.82 -21.53 18.50
CA ARG A 580 -14.43 -22.49 17.56
C ARG A 580 -13.46 -23.57 17.06
N SER A 581 -12.17 -23.26 16.96
CA SER A 581 -11.12 -24.20 16.55
C SER A 581 -10.58 -25.06 17.70
N GLY A 582 -11.10 -24.89 18.91
CA GLY A 582 -10.70 -25.59 20.13
C GLY A 582 -10.06 -24.67 21.17
N PRO A 583 -9.77 -25.18 22.38
CA PRO A 583 -9.16 -24.39 23.43
C PRO A 583 -7.71 -24.01 23.10
N CYS A 584 -7.37 -22.73 23.19
CA CYS A 584 -6.02 -22.21 22.96
C CYS A 584 -5.61 -21.22 24.05
N THR A 585 -4.34 -20.82 24.03
CA THR A 585 -3.83 -19.73 24.87
C THR A 585 -3.93 -18.42 24.10
N ALA A 586 -4.40 -17.36 24.75
CA ALA A 586 -4.57 -16.03 24.17
C ALA A 586 -3.79 -14.97 24.97
N PRO A 587 -2.94 -14.15 24.30
CA PRO A 587 -2.41 -14.40 22.96
C PRO A 587 -1.58 -15.70 22.93
N ASP A 588 -1.53 -16.35 21.77
CA ASP A 588 -0.49 -17.35 21.53
C ASP A 588 0.89 -16.67 21.43
N ARG A 589 1.97 -17.48 21.42
CA ARG A 589 3.33 -16.94 21.41
C ARG A 589 3.70 -16.22 20.12
N ALA A 590 3.11 -16.56 18.98
CA ALA A 590 3.39 -15.85 17.74
C ALA A 590 2.80 -14.43 17.77
N ASP A 591 1.53 -14.33 18.17
CA ASP A 591 0.85 -13.03 18.32
C ASP A 591 1.54 -12.17 19.39
N GLU A 592 2.03 -12.78 20.47
CA GLU A 592 2.83 -12.12 21.51
C GLU A 592 4.15 -11.54 20.97
N LEU A 593 4.92 -12.31 20.19
CA LEU A 593 6.19 -11.83 19.62
C LEU A 593 5.98 -10.71 18.60
N ILE A 594 4.91 -10.78 17.81
CA ILE A 594 4.51 -9.71 16.87
C ILE A 594 4.10 -8.45 17.65
N LEU A 595 3.36 -8.59 18.75
CA LEU A 595 3.02 -7.48 19.62
C LEU A 595 4.27 -6.81 20.22
N TYR A 596 5.24 -7.57 20.73
CA TYR A 596 6.45 -6.97 21.31
C TYR A 596 7.27 -6.15 20.32
N GLN A 597 7.45 -6.64 19.09
CA GLN A 597 8.12 -5.87 18.03
C GLN A 597 7.33 -4.62 17.64
N THR A 598 6.00 -4.71 17.61
CA THR A 598 5.13 -3.57 17.32
C THR A 598 5.22 -2.51 18.40
N LEU A 599 5.20 -2.91 19.68
CA LEU A 599 5.44 -2.00 20.80
C LEU A 599 6.79 -1.30 20.65
N LEU A 600 7.86 -2.03 20.31
CA LEU A 600 9.19 -1.46 20.12
C LEU A 600 9.25 -0.46 18.96
N GLY A 601 8.65 -0.77 17.81
CA GLY A 601 8.61 0.13 16.66
C GLY A 601 7.83 1.40 16.92
N ALA A 602 6.64 1.28 17.54
CA ALA A 602 5.75 2.39 17.82
C ALA A 602 6.10 3.17 19.11
N TRP A 603 7.01 2.65 19.95
CA TRP A 603 7.26 3.19 21.29
C TRP A 603 7.58 4.69 21.24
N PRO A 604 6.91 5.53 22.05
CA PRO A 604 7.13 6.97 22.03
C PRO A 604 8.54 7.30 22.52
N ILE A 605 9.27 8.12 21.76
CA ILE A 605 10.57 8.68 22.16
C ILE A 605 10.39 10.09 22.71
N GLY A 606 11.17 10.44 23.72
CA GLY A 606 11.17 11.77 24.29
C GLY A 606 11.78 11.79 25.69
N ASP A 607 12.11 12.98 26.17
CA ASP A 607 12.76 13.17 27.46
C ASP A 607 11.76 13.24 28.63
N SER A 608 10.46 13.24 28.32
CA SER A 608 9.41 13.20 29.34
C SER A 608 9.40 11.85 30.09
N PRO A 609 9.05 11.84 31.38
CA PRO A 609 8.83 10.61 32.15
C PRO A 609 7.93 9.63 31.41
N LEU A 610 8.21 8.34 31.55
CA LEU A 610 7.51 7.28 30.79
C LEU A 610 5.98 7.35 30.94
N GLU A 611 5.51 7.64 32.15
CA GLU A 611 4.08 7.77 32.49
C GLU A 611 3.36 8.85 31.68
N HIS A 612 4.07 9.89 31.23
CA HIS A 612 3.52 10.94 30.36
C HIS A 612 3.65 10.60 28.87
N ARG A 613 4.52 9.64 28.51
CA ARG A 613 4.71 9.19 27.13
C ARG A 613 3.71 8.10 26.73
N ILE A 614 3.34 7.21 27.65
CA ILE A 614 2.31 6.19 27.41
C ILE A 614 0.93 6.81 27.68
N THR A 615 0.34 7.41 26.66
CA THR A 615 -0.97 8.06 26.74
C THR A 615 -2.12 7.07 26.46
N PRO A 616 -3.37 7.41 26.80
CA PRO A 616 -4.55 6.65 26.35
C PRO A 616 -4.61 6.50 24.83
N ASP A 617 -4.25 7.55 24.07
CA ASP A 617 -4.15 7.48 22.60
C ASP A 617 -3.16 6.41 22.13
N PHE A 618 -1.99 6.31 22.75
CA PHE A 618 -1.03 5.25 22.43
C PHE A 618 -1.62 3.85 22.67
N HIS A 619 -2.31 3.66 23.79
CA HIS A 619 -2.99 2.40 24.09
C HIS A 619 -4.04 2.06 23.01
N ASP A 620 -4.90 3.02 22.66
CA ASP A 620 -5.98 2.81 21.70
C ASP A 620 -5.46 2.49 20.29
N ARG A 621 -4.37 3.14 19.87
CA ARG A 621 -3.68 2.85 18.61
C ARG A 621 -3.19 1.40 18.55
N ILE A 622 -2.53 0.93 19.60
CA ILE A 622 -2.00 -0.45 19.66
C ILE A 622 -3.14 -1.46 19.76
N ALA A 623 -4.20 -1.16 20.51
CA ALA A 623 -5.38 -2.03 20.64
C ALA A 623 -6.12 -2.18 19.30
N ALA A 624 -6.37 -1.07 18.59
CA ALA A 624 -6.98 -1.10 17.26
C ALA A 624 -6.12 -1.87 16.25
N TRP A 625 -4.81 -1.65 16.28
CA TRP A 625 -3.87 -2.43 15.47
C TRP A 625 -3.88 -3.92 15.82
N GLN A 626 -3.94 -4.28 17.10
CA GLN A 626 -3.92 -5.68 17.52
C GLN A 626 -5.12 -6.43 16.96
N VAL A 627 -6.33 -5.87 17.07
CA VAL A 627 -7.54 -6.49 16.47
C VAL A 627 -7.38 -6.65 14.97
N LYS A 628 -6.90 -5.63 14.26
CA LYS A 628 -6.64 -5.71 12.81
C LYS A 628 -5.62 -6.81 12.50
N ALA A 629 -4.49 -6.84 13.18
CA ALA A 629 -3.42 -7.82 12.96
C ALA A 629 -3.90 -9.26 13.18
N LEU A 630 -4.68 -9.51 14.25
CA LEU A 630 -5.25 -10.82 14.55
C LEU A 630 -6.24 -11.27 13.46
N ARG A 631 -7.08 -10.35 12.97
CA ARG A 631 -8.06 -10.64 11.91
C ARG A 631 -7.42 -10.83 10.54
N GLU A 632 -6.35 -10.09 10.23
CA GLU A 632 -5.56 -10.28 9.01
C GLU A 632 -4.78 -11.60 9.04
N ALA A 633 -4.24 -12.00 10.19
CA ALA A 633 -3.57 -13.28 10.35
C ALA A 633 -4.49 -14.48 10.09
N LYS A 634 -5.80 -14.37 10.33
CA LYS A 634 -6.79 -15.44 10.06
C LYS A 634 -6.40 -16.78 10.73
N ARG A 635 -5.77 -16.72 11.91
CA ARG A 635 -5.32 -17.89 12.69
C ARG A 635 -6.36 -18.29 13.75
N HIS A 636 -6.80 -17.30 14.54
CA HIS A 636 -7.74 -17.48 15.64
C HIS A 636 -9.04 -16.69 15.47
N THR A 637 -8.99 -15.57 14.74
CA THR A 637 -10.12 -14.70 14.42
C THR A 637 -9.98 -14.18 12.99
N SER A 638 -11.05 -13.64 12.41
CA SER A 638 -11.05 -13.06 11.07
C SER A 638 -12.09 -11.95 10.94
N TRP A 639 -12.04 -11.17 9.86
CA TRP A 639 -13.08 -10.17 9.56
C TRP A 639 -14.45 -10.79 9.27
N ILE A 640 -14.48 -11.96 8.62
CA ILE A 640 -15.72 -12.64 8.27
C ILE A 640 -16.36 -13.24 9.53
N ASP A 641 -15.53 -13.90 10.32
CA ASP A 641 -15.91 -14.68 11.47
C ASP A 641 -15.06 -14.28 12.69
N PRO A 642 -15.40 -13.16 13.36
CA PRO A 642 -14.70 -12.75 14.57
C PRO A 642 -14.82 -13.81 15.68
N GLU A 643 -13.78 -13.94 16.50
CA GLU A 643 -13.75 -14.78 17.69
C GLU A 643 -13.57 -13.91 18.94
N PRO A 644 -14.69 -13.37 19.51
CA PRO A 644 -14.63 -12.39 20.59
C PRO A 644 -13.84 -12.86 21.80
N ALA A 645 -13.95 -14.13 22.18
CA ALA A 645 -13.22 -14.67 23.33
C ALA A 645 -11.69 -14.56 23.19
N TYR A 646 -11.16 -14.76 21.97
CA TYR A 646 -9.74 -14.58 21.71
C TYR A 646 -9.36 -13.10 21.64
N GLU A 647 -10.15 -12.28 20.95
CA GLU A 647 -9.92 -10.84 20.82
C GLU A 647 -9.95 -10.12 22.18
N GLU A 648 -10.94 -10.42 23.02
CA GLU A 648 -11.08 -9.87 24.38
C GLU A 648 -9.91 -10.29 25.28
N ALA A 649 -9.47 -11.55 25.22
CA ALA A 649 -8.33 -12.00 26.02
C ALA A 649 -7.01 -11.35 25.57
N CYS A 650 -6.80 -11.17 24.26
CA CYS A 650 -5.65 -10.42 23.73
C CYS A 650 -5.69 -8.94 24.13
N GLY A 651 -6.88 -8.32 24.12
CA GLY A 651 -7.09 -6.95 24.58
C GLY A 651 -6.83 -6.79 26.08
N ALA A 652 -7.31 -7.73 26.90
CA ALA A 652 -7.04 -7.76 28.34
C ALA A 652 -5.55 -7.94 28.64
N TYR A 653 -4.87 -8.81 27.88
CA TYR A 653 -3.42 -8.98 27.95
C TYR A 653 -2.69 -7.67 27.64
N LEU A 654 -3.03 -6.97 26.54
CA LEU A 654 -2.44 -5.68 26.19
C LEU A 654 -2.68 -4.61 27.27
N ALA A 655 -3.90 -4.50 27.78
CA ALA A 655 -4.24 -3.56 28.84
C ALA A 655 -3.42 -3.83 30.12
N ALA A 656 -3.21 -5.10 30.47
CA ALA A 656 -2.37 -5.47 31.60
C ALA A 656 -0.90 -5.14 31.36
N LEU A 657 -0.36 -5.40 30.17
CA LEU A 657 1.03 -5.06 29.79
C LEU A 657 1.32 -3.57 29.95
N LEU A 658 0.40 -2.71 29.51
CA LEU A 658 0.56 -1.26 29.51
C LEU A 658 0.00 -0.58 30.77
N SER A 659 -0.49 -1.34 31.75
CA SER A 659 -1.07 -0.78 32.97
C SER A 659 -0.04 0.01 33.77
N ALA A 660 -0.45 1.17 34.29
CA ALA A 660 0.37 2.01 35.19
C ALA A 660 0.46 1.47 36.63
N HIS A 661 0.16 0.17 36.85
CA HIS A 661 0.18 -0.41 38.18
C HIS A 661 1.61 -0.41 38.75
N PRO A 662 1.85 -0.05 40.02
CA PRO A 662 3.21 0.07 40.59
C PRO A 662 4.06 -1.20 40.52
N GLU A 663 3.41 -2.37 40.52
CA GLU A 663 4.06 -3.68 40.41
C GLU A 663 4.33 -4.09 38.96
N ASN A 664 3.70 -3.43 37.97
CA ASN A 664 3.94 -3.72 36.56
C ASN A 664 5.26 -3.09 36.11
N ARG A 665 6.28 -3.94 35.94
CA ARG A 665 7.61 -3.54 35.47
C ARG A 665 7.75 -3.57 33.96
N PHE A 666 6.79 -4.14 33.24
CA PHE A 666 6.92 -4.38 31.81
C PHE A 666 7.09 -3.10 30.98
N PRO A 667 6.31 -2.01 31.17
CA PRO A 667 6.51 -0.76 30.43
C PRO A 667 7.94 -0.21 30.56
N TRP A 668 8.52 -0.29 31.75
CA TRP A 668 9.91 0.15 32.01
C TRP A 668 10.93 -0.75 31.33
N MET A 669 10.65 -2.05 31.22
CA MET A 669 11.50 -3.01 30.50
C MET A 669 11.48 -2.73 28.99
N VAL A 670 10.30 -2.45 28.41
CA VAL A 670 10.16 -2.03 27.02
C VAL A 670 10.86 -0.70 26.79
N ASP A 671 10.64 0.30 27.65
CA ASP A 671 11.27 1.61 27.52
C ASP A 671 12.79 1.55 27.59
N ALA A 672 13.36 0.74 28.48
CA ALA A 672 14.81 0.55 28.57
C ALA A 672 15.39 -0.02 27.27
N PHE A 673 14.75 -1.04 26.70
CA PHE A 673 15.24 -1.67 25.46
C PHE A 673 14.96 -0.79 24.23
N ALA A 674 13.80 -0.13 24.17
CA ALA A 674 13.48 0.85 23.13
C ALA A 674 14.51 2.00 23.11
N ASN A 675 14.88 2.55 24.28
CA ASN A 675 15.91 3.58 24.38
C ASN A 675 17.31 3.08 24.04
N GLN A 676 17.62 1.80 24.26
CA GLN A 676 18.87 1.19 23.84
C GLN A 676 19.01 1.15 22.31
N ILE A 677 17.92 0.80 21.59
CA ILE A 677 17.95 0.69 20.12
C ILE A 677 17.65 2.00 19.40
N ALA A 678 16.97 2.95 20.06
CA ALA A 678 16.47 4.16 19.43
C ALA A 678 17.57 5.03 18.76
N PRO A 679 18.77 5.22 19.33
CA PRO A 679 19.83 5.99 18.66
C PRO A 679 20.28 5.35 17.33
N ALA A 680 20.43 4.02 17.29
CA ALA A 680 20.74 3.30 16.05
C ALA A 680 19.57 3.33 15.07
N GLY A 681 18.33 3.24 15.56
CA GLY A 681 17.12 3.38 14.76
C GLY A 681 16.98 4.77 14.13
N ALA A 682 17.31 5.83 14.89
CA ALA A 682 17.33 7.20 14.38
C ALA A 682 18.40 7.40 13.30
N LEU A 683 19.60 6.83 13.48
CA LEU A 683 20.62 6.82 12.43
C LEU A 683 20.20 6.06 11.18
N ASN A 684 19.53 4.91 11.32
CA ASN A 684 18.94 4.19 10.19
C ASN A 684 17.86 5.05 9.50
N GLY A 685 17.03 5.77 10.26
CA GLY A 685 16.03 6.71 9.76
C GLY A 685 16.63 7.87 8.97
N LEU A 686 17.73 8.45 9.46
CA LEU A 686 18.47 9.49 8.74
C LEU A 686 19.18 8.94 7.51
N ALA A 687 19.73 7.72 7.57
CA ALA A 687 20.36 7.05 6.44
C ALA A 687 19.36 6.82 5.30
N GLN A 688 18.21 6.21 5.57
CA GLN A 688 17.19 6.00 4.54
C GLN A 688 16.70 7.31 3.94
N THR A 689 16.52 8.35 4.77
CA THR A 689 16.11 9.69 4.33
C THR A 689 17.14 10.28 3.38
N LEU A 690 18.43 10.22 3.76
CA LEU A 690 19.51 10.74 2.95
C LEU A 690 19.62 9.99 1.60
N LEU A 691 19.52 8.65 1.63
CA LEU A 691 19.57 7.82 0.44
C LEU A 691 18.39 8.10 -0.49
N ARG A 692 17.17 8.26 0.04
CA ARG A 692 15.98 8.66 -0.73
C ARG A 692 16.20 9.98 -1.47
N LEU A 693 16.78 10.98 -0.79
CA LEU A 693 16.96 12.32 -1.35
C LEU A 693 18.07 12.43 -2.41
N THR A 694 19.07 11.54 -2.35
CA THR A 694 20.32 11.67 -3.13
C THR A 694 20.52 10.61 -4.22
N SER A 695 19.77 9.50 -4.15
CA SER A 695 19.74 8.47 -5.20
C SER A 695 19.12 9.00 -6.52
N PRO A 696 19.40 8.38 -7.68
CA PRO A 696 18.69 8.64 -8.93
C PRO A 696 17.18 8.37 -8.75
N GLY A 697 16.31 9.18 -9.35
CA GLY A 697 14.85 9.15 -9.11
C GLY A 697 14.34 10.40 -8.40
N VAL A 698 13.03 10.45 -8.15
CA VAL A 698 12.31 11.54 -7.50
C VAL A 698 11.98 11.14 -6.06
N PRO A 699 12.57 11.76 -5.02
CA PRO A 699 12.19 11.48 -3.64
C PRO A 699 10.73 11.85 -3.38
N ASP A 700 9.99 10.89 -2.82
CA ASP A 700 8.63 11.10 -2.33
C ASP A 700 8.60 11.19 -0.81
N LEU A 701 7.90 12.20 -0.29
CA LEU A 701 7.70 12.43 1.13
C LEU A 701 6.23 12.19 1.47
N TYR A 702 5.93 11.20 2.31
CA TYR A 702 4.60 11.07 2.90
C TYR A 702 4.39 12.13 3.99
N GLN A 703 3.17 12.68 4.07
CA GLN A 703 2.85 13.78 4.97
C GLN A 703 3.28 13.51 6.42
N GLY A 704 4.07 14.40 7.01
CA GLY A 704 4.50 14.31 8.40
C GLY A 704 5.80 13.55 8.62
N CYS A 705 6.28 12.78 7.64
CA CYS A 705 7.52 11.98 7.72
C CYS A 705 8.80 12.84 7.63
N GLU A 706 8.70 14.17 7.56
CA GLU A 706 9.84 15.05 7.82
C GLU A 706 10.27 15.04 9.29
N PHE A 707 9.38 14.59 10.19
CA PHE A 707 9.70 14.18 11.56
C PHE A 707 9.73 12.64 11.64
N TRP A 708 9.90 12.10 12.85
CA TRP A 708 9.85 10.66 13.05
C TRP A 708 8.46 10.07 12.84
N ASP A 709 8.38 9.04 12.00
CA ASP A 709 7.16 8.32 11.68
C ASP A 709 7.11 6.95 12.41
N PHE A 710 6.37 6.93 13.51
CA PHE A 710 6.05 5.74 14.29
C PHE A 710 4.58 5.33 14.15
N SER A 711 4.00 5.61 12.98
CA SER A 711 2.65 5.13 12.66
C SER A 711 2.61 3.61 12.43
N LEU A 712 1.42 3.06 12.57
CA LEU A 712 1.06 1.68 12.24
C LEU A 712 0.26 1.68 10.93
N VAL A 713 -0.14 0.50 10.46
CA VAL A 713 -1.00 0.35 9.27
C VAL A 713 -2.27 1.20 9.35
N ASP A 714 -2.80 1.60 8.19
CA ASP A 714 -4.12 2.24 8.01
C ASP A 714 -5.18 1.66 8.98
N PRO A 715 -5.92 2.51 9.73
CA PRO A 715 -5.98 3.98 9.65
C PRO A 715 -4.95 4.77 10.47
N ASP A 716 -4.01 4.13 11.17
CA ASP A 716 -3.09 4.86 12.06
C ASP A 716 -2.10 5.78 11.31
N ASN A 717 -1.70 5.39 10.09
CA ASN A 717 -0.87 6.20 9.20
C ASN A 717 -1.64 7.32 8.46
N ARG A 718 -2.95 7.45 8.72
CA ARG A 718 -3.80 8.52 8.17
C ARG A 718 -4.21 9.57 9.22
N ARG A 719 -3.60 9.51 10.42
CA ARG A 719 -3.85 10.49 11.48
C ARG A 719 -3.43 11.91 11.04
N PRO A 720 -4.06 12.95 11.60
CA PRO A 720 -3.70 14.34 11.31
C PRO A 720 -2.23 14.64 11.62
N VAL A 721 -1.61 15.48 10.79
CA VAL A 721 -0.23 15.96 10.95
C VAL A 721 -0.22 17.31 11.66
N ASP A 722 0.61 17.45 12.69
CA ASP A 722 0.86 18.75 13.35
C ASP A 722 1.82 19.61 12.51
N PHE A 723 1.26 20.29 11.52
CA PHE A 723 1.99 21.23 10.65
C PHE A 723 2.46 22.51 11.37
N PRO A 724 1.70 23.14 12.29
CA PRO A 724 2.18 24.32 13.01
C PRO A 724 3.56 24.13 13.67
N VAL A 725 3.79 23.01 14.35
CA VAL A 725 5.09 22.71 14.98
C VAL A 725 6.20 22.56 13.93
N ARG A 726 5.91 21.89 12.81
CA ARG A 726 6.87 21.68 11.72
C ARG A 726 7.23 22.98 11.00
N MET A 727 6.26 23.87 10.81
CA MET A 727 6.48 25.19 10.23
C MET A 727 7.37 26.05 11.14
N ALA A 728 7.11 26.05 12.44
CA ALA A 728 7.93 26.76 13.42
C ALA A 728 9.37 26.23 13.42
N ALA A 729 9.54 24.90 13.44
CA ALA A 729 10.86 24.25 13.42
C ALA A 729 11.67 24.60 12.16
N LEU A 730 11.04 24.60 10.97
CA LEU A 730 11.74 24.95 9.73
C LEU A 730 12.16 26.43 9.70
N ALA A 731 11.35 27.31 10.31
CA ALA A 731 11.65 28.75 10.38
C ALA A 731 12.87 29.07 11.26
N GLU A 732 13.17 28.26 12.28
CA GLU A 732 14.35 28.41 13.15
C GLU A 732 15.69 28.34 12.38
N SER A 733 15.69 27.71 11.20
CA SER A 733 16.87 27.61 10.30
C SER A 733 18.13 27.03 10.97
N ALA A 734 17.96 26.07 11.88
CA ALA A 734 19.06 25.34 12.50
C ALA A 734 19.82 24.46 11.49
N ASP A 735 21.06 24.09 11.81
CA ASP A 735 21.82 23.08 11.07
C ASP A 735 21.72 21.70 11.72
N VAL A 736 21.99 20.64 10.94
CA VAL A 736 21.89 19.24 11.40
C VAL A 736 22.78 18.99 12.63
N GLY A 737 23.98 19.56 12.65
CA GLY A 737 24.94 19.41 13.75
C GLY A 737 24.40 19.97 15.07
N SER A 738 23.78 21.14 15.05
CA SER A 738 23.18 21.74 16.25
C SER A 738 21.99 20.95 16.81
N LEU A 739 21.30 20.16 15.97
CA LEU A 739 20.12 19.38 16.34
C LEU A 739 20.44 17.94 16.75
N LEU A 740 21.68 17.51 16.60
CA LEU A 740 22.15 16.20 17.05
C LEU A 740 21.80 15.91 18.53
N PRO A 741 22.02 16.82 19.51
CA PRO A 741 21.59 16.64 20.90
C PRO A 741 20.07 16.59 21.12
N HIS A 742 19.28 17.08 20.17
CA HIS A 742 17.82 17.18 20.26
C HIS A 742 17.10 16.21 19.32
N TRP A 743 17.82 15.20 18.82
CA TRP A 743 17.34 14.32 17.75
C TRP A 743 15.96 13.71 18.00
N ARG A 744 15.56 13.48 19.27
CA ARG A 744 14.28 12.86 19.65
C ARG A 744 13.05 13.62 19.14
N ASP A 745 13.15 14.93 18.91
CA ASP A 745 12.02 15.74 18.44
C ASP A 745 11.78 15.67 16.92
N GLY A 746 12.72 15.09 16.16
CA GLY A 746 12.60 14.92 14.70
C GLY A 746 13.07 16.10 13.86
N ARG A 747 13.39 17.26 14.46
CA ARG A 747 13.86 18.44 13.72
C ARG A 747 15.15 18.18 12.94
N VAL A 748 16.01 17.29 13.45
CA VAL A 748 17.25 16.88 12.76
C VAL A 748 16.96 16.27 11.39
N LYS A 749 15.88 15.48 11.26
CA LYS A 749 15.45 14.85 10.01
C LYS A 749 14.85 15.88 9.06
N GLN A 750 13.99 16.78 9.56
CA GLN A 750 13.43 17.87 8.77
C GLN A 750 14.53 18.78 8.20
N THR A 751 15.53 19.10 9.00
CA THR A 751 16.66 19.95 8.61
C THR A 751 17.51 19.28 7.54
N LEU A 752 17.78 17.97 7.67
CA LEU A 752 18.45 17.18 6.63
C LEU A 752 17.66 17.21 5.32
N ILE A 753 16.34 16.99 5.37
CA ILE A 753 15.46 17.05 4.20
C ILE A 753 15.54 18.43 3.54
N ALA A 754 15.38 19.51 4.32
CA ALA A 754 15.42 20.88 3.82
C ALA A 754 16.77 21.20 3.16
N ALA A 755 17.89 20.83 3.78
CA ALA A 755 19.23 21.08 3.26
C ALA A 755 19.44 20.41 1.90
N VAL A 756 19.13 19.12 1.78
CA VAL A 756 19.34 18.36 0.54
C VAL A 756 18.35 18.78 -0.55
N LEU A 757 17.07 19.03 -0.22
CA LEU A 757 16.08 19.47 -1.20
C LEU A 757 16.35 20.88 -1.73
N ARG A 758 16.79 21.82 -0.89
CA ARG A 758 17.22 23.15 -1.35
C ARG A 758 18.43 23.07 -2.28
N PHE A 759 19.40 22.20 -1.95
CA PHE A 759 20.54 21.94 -2.82
C PHE A 759 20.10 21.32 -4.15
N ARG A 760 19.20 20.33 -4.12
CA ARG A 760 18.58 19.71 -5.30
C ARG A 760 17.79 20.70 -6.15
N ALA A 761 17.15 21.70 -5.54
CA ALA A 761 16.48 22.77 -6.25
C ALA A 761 17.45 23.73 -6.95
N THR A 762 18.66 23.92 -6.40
CA THR A 762 19.72 24.78 -6.95
C THR A 762 20.50 24.08 -8.06
N TYR A 763 20.76 22.78 -7.93
CA TYR A 763 21.53 21.96 -8.88
C TYR A 763 20.69 20.82 -9.48
N PRO A 764 19.55 21.08 -10.14
CA PRO A 764 18.63 20.03 -10.59
C PRO A 764 19.26 19.03 -11.55
N ALA A 765 20.14 19.48 -12.46
CA ALA A 765 20.85 18.61 -13.41
C ALA A 765 21.75 17.58 -12.72
N LEU A 766 22.32 17.89 -11.55
CA LEU A 766 23.14 16.95 -10.79
C LEU A 766 22.34 15.73 -10.32
N PHE A 767 21.07 15.94 -9.98
CA PHE A 767 20.18 14.89 -9.48
C PHE A 767 19.38 14.19 -10.58
N ALA A 768 19.03 14.91 -11.65
CA ALA A 768 18.34 14.35 -12.80
C ALA A 768 19.31 13.53 -13.68
N ASP A 769 20.44 14.12 -14.07
CA ASP A 769 21.31 13.60 -15.12
C ASP A 769 22.72 13.23 -14.62
N GLY A 770 23.13 13.74 -13.45
CA GLY A 770 24.48 13.54 -12.93
C GLY A 770 24.81 12.07 -12.69
N ALA A 771 25.95 11.60 -13.20
CA ALA A 771 26.36 10.21 -13.18
C ALA A 771 26.47 9.67 -11.74
N TYR A 772 25.84 8.53 -11.46
CA TYR A 772 25.95 7.82 -10.19
C TYR A 772 27.19 6.92 -10.22
N ARG A 773 28.15 7.15 -9.31
CA ARG A 773 29.37 6.32 -9.21
C ARG A 773 29.56 5.83 -7.77
N PRO A 774 29.53 4.51 -7.53
CA PRO A 774 29.86 3.95 -6.23
C PRO A 774 31.26 4.38 -5.78
N VAL A 775 31.41 4.69 -4.49
CA VAL A 775 32.71 4.95 -3.87
C VAL A 775 32.98 3.84 -2.88
N ARG A 776 34.11 3.16 -3.05
CA ARG A 776 34.45 2.01 -2.20
C ARG A 776 34.91 2.49 -0.84
N VAL A 777 34.29 1.97 0.22
CA VAL A 777 34.77 2.15 1.59
C VAL A 777 35.73 1.00 1.93
N ALA A 778 36.93 1.33 2.38
CA ALA A 778 37.95 0.38 2.81
C ALA A 778 38.15 0.44 4.33
N GLY A 779 38.82 -0.59 4.88
CA GLY A 779 39.23 -0.58 6.29
C GLY A 779 38.28 -1.28 7.27
N THR A 780 38.35 -0.86 8.53
CA THR A 780 37.75 -1.54 9.70
C THR A 780 36.23 -1.39 9.79
N ARG A 781 35.66 -0.25 9.35
CA ARG A 781 34.21 0.02 9.37
C ARG A 781 33.53 -0.02 8.01
N ARG A 782 34.17 -0.61 6.99
CA ARG A 782 33.65 -0.69 5.62
C ARG A 782 32.24 -1.29 5.48
N GLN A 783 31.81 -2.14 6.42
CA GLN A 783 30.47 -2.74 6.39
C GLN A 783 29.38 -1.81 6.94
N HIS A 784 29.75 -0.75 7.65
CA HIS A 784 28.82 0.15 8.35
C HIS A 784 28.58 1.48 7.61
N LEU A 785 29.18 1.64 6.43
CA LEU A 785 29.04 2.81 5.60
C LEU A 785 28.77 2.40 4.16
N LEU A 786 28.06 3.27 3.46
CA LEU A 786 27.90 3.24 2.02
C LEU A 786 28.25 4.64 1.49
N ALA A 787 28.97 4.69 0.37
CA ALA A 787 29.36 5.95 -0.26
C ALA A 787 29.16 5.90 -1.77
N PHE A 788 28.74 7.01 -2.36
CA PHE A 788 28.67 7.19 -3.80
C PHE A 788 28.75 8.66 -4.16
N THR A 789 28.99 8.94 -5.44
CA THR A 789 29.00 10.29 -5.97
C THR A 789 27.92 10.49 -7.03
N ARG A 790 27.47 11.74 -7.14
CA ARG A 790 26.74 12.27 -8.29
C ARG A 790 27.66 13.29 -8.96
N VAL A 791 27.88 13.14 -10.26
CA VAL A 791 28.87 13.94 -11.00
C VAL A 791 28.26 14.57 -12.24
N THR A 792 28.48 15.88 -12.41
CA THR A 792 28.28 16.63 -13.65
C THR A 792 29.60 17.29 -14.05
N GLU A 793 29.66 17.97 -15.19
CA GLU A 793 30.89 18.67 -15.63
C GLU A 793 31.38 19.74 -14.64
N GLY A 794 30.46 20.41 -13.93
CA GLY A 794 30.79 21.53 -13.04
C GLY A 794 30.63 21.26 -11.55
N THR A 795 30.02 20.13 -11.14
CA THR A 795 29.74 19.87 -9.73
C THR A 795 29.79 18.38 -9.42
N THR A 796 30.46 18.04 -8.32
CA THR A 796 30.50 16.70 -7.74
C THR A 796 29.93 16.72 -6.34
N MET A 797 28.99 15.81 -6.06
CA MET A 797 28.46 15.55 -4.73
C MET A 797 28.89 14.16 -4.28
N LEU A 798 29.49 14.04 -3.11
CA LEU A 798 29.78 12.79 -2.40
C LEU A 798 28.74 12.61 -1.29
N VAL A 799 28.14 11.44 -1.24
CA VAL A 799 27.20 11.03 -0.19
C VAL A 799 27.86 9.94 0.64
N VAL A 800 27.82 10.08 1.96
CA VAL A 800 28.23 9.04 2.91
C VAL A 800 27.07 8.80 3.88
N ALA A 801 26.58 7.56 3.90
CA ALA A 801 25.45 7.15 4.73
C ALA A 801 25.81 5.94 5.61
N PRO A 802 25.33 5.88 6.86
CA PRO A 802 25.56 4.76 7.75
C PRO A 802 24.61 3.62 7.41
N ARG A 803 25.02 2.41 7.76
CA ARG A 803 24.18 1.23 7.80
C ARG A 803 24.64 0.33 8.93
N LEU A 804 23.77 -0.52 9.43
CA LEU A 804 24.06 -1.37 10.58
C LEU A 804 24.62 -0.49 11.73
N SER A 805 23.77 0.44 12.15
CA SER A 805 24.15 1.58 12.97
C SER A 805 24.39 1.22 14.44
N ALA A 806 23.93 0.06 14.93
CA ALA A 806 24.16 -0.34 16.32
C ALA A 806 25.66 -0.51 16.61
N ALA A 807 26.41 -1.10 15.67
CA ALA A 807 27.86 -1.30 15.82
C ALA A 807 28.68 0.01 15.73
N LEU A 808 28.06 1.11 15.31
CA LEU A 808 28.67 2.45 15.33
C LEU A 808 28.59 3.12 16.71
N MET A 809 27.91 2.48 17.68
CA MET A 809 27.77 2.95 19.07
C MET A 809 27.40 4.44 19.15
N PRO A 810 26.29 4.86 18.53
CA PRO A 810 25.82 6.24 18.63
C PRO A 810 25.57 6.63 20.09
N ASP A 811 26.01 7.83 20.46
CA ASP A 811 25.71 8.41 21.77
C ASP A 811 24.20 8.63 21.90
N PRO A 812 23.52 8.05 22.90
CA PRO A 812 22.09 8.23 23.10
C PRO A 812 21.66 9.69 23.32
N ALA A 813 22.57 10.55 23.79
CA ALA A 813 22.29 11.95 24.06
C ALA A 813 22.40 12.83 22.80
N ASN A 814 23.18 12.45 21.78
CA ASN A 814 23.46 13.34 20.65
C ASN A 814 23.69 12.66 19.28
N LEU A 815 23.49 11.36 19.12
CA LEU A 815 23.73 10.61 17.87
C LEU A 815 25.17 10.69 17.28
N SER A 816 26.13 11.30 17.98
CA SER A 816 27.52 11.28 17.52
C SER A 816 28.14 9.91 17.72
N CYS A 817 29.12 9.57 16.88
CA CYS A 817 29.89 8.34 17.01
C CYS A 817 31.30 8.64 17.54
N PRO A 818 31.88 7.76 18.39
CA PRO A 818 33.24 7.93 18.89
C PRO A 818 34.27 8.09 17.75
N ALA A 819 35.04 9.19 17.77
CA ALA A 819 36.00 9.51 16.71
C ALA A 819 37.02 8.38 16.42
N MET A 820 37.39 7.61 17.44
CA MET A 820 38.30 6.47 17.32
C MET A 820 37.75 5.35 16.41
N LEU A 821 36.44 5.28 16.19
CA LEU A 821 35.82 4.26 15.34
C LEU A 821 36.22 4.38 13.87
N TRP A 822 36.49 5.60 13.41
CA TRP A 822 36.81 5.87 12.02
C TRP A 822 38.27 5.58 11.67
N ARG A 823 39.15 5.40 12.68
CA ARG A 823 40.57 5.13 12.45
C ARG A 823 40.76 3.90 11.55
N GLY A 824 41.49 4.10 10.47
CA GLY A 824 41.79 3.06 9.48
C GLY A 824 40.61 2.69 8.57
N THR A 825 39.54 3.49 8.53
CA THR A 825 38.49 3.41 7.52
C THR A 825 38.66 4.57 6.54
N THR A 826 38.65 4.29 5.24
CA THR A 826 38.95 5.29 4.20
C THR A 826 38.01 5.14 3.01
N LEU A 827 37.91 6.19 2.20
CA LEU A 827 37.30 6.16 0.87
C LEU A 827 38.39 5.88 -0.17
N ASP A 828 38.21 4.81 -0.94
CA ASP A 828 39.05 4.43 -2.07
C ASP A 828 38.51 5.13 -3.32
N TRP A 829 38.99 6.36 -3.55
CA TRP A 829 38.54 7.27 -4.61
C TRP A 829 39.71 8.09 -5.20
N ASP A 830 40.47 7.46 -6.08
CA ASP A 830 41.73 8.00 -6.63
C ASP A 830 41.55 9.26 -7.49
N ASP A 831 40.42 9.38 -8.21
CA ASP A 831 40.09 10.52 -9.07
C ASP A 831 39.26 11.60 -8.37
N ALA A 832 39.17 11.58 -7.03
CA ALA A 832 38.46 12.60 -6.26
C ALA A 832 39.00 14.03 -6.54
N PRO A 833 38.11 15.00 -6.82
CA PRO A 833 38.47 16.40 -6.98
C PRO A 833 39.37 16.96 -5.85
N ALA A 834 40.37 17.76 -6.23
CA ALA A 834 41.30 18.38 -5.30
C ALA A 834 40.72 19.59 -4.54
N GLY A 835 39.62 20.17 -5.05
CA GLY A 835 39.00 21.38 -4.53
C GLY A 835 38.53 21.25 -3.07
N PRO A 836 38.28 22.36 -2.38
CA PRO A 836 37.68 22.30 -1.06
C PRO A 836 36.30 21.62 -1.15
N TRP A 837 36.02 20.72 -0.21
CA TRP A 837 34.73 20.07 -0.07
C TRP A 837 33.92 20.78 0.99
N ARG A 838 32.68 21.14 0.68
CA ARG A 838 31.76 21.78 1.64
C ARG A 838 30.70 20.80 2.08
N SER A 839 30.43 20.72 3.38
CA SER A 839 29.32 19.92 3.88
C SER A 839 27.99 20.68 3.69
N LEU A 840 26.98 19.99 3.18
CA LEU A 840 25.60 20.51 3.13
C LEU A 840 24.90 20.42 4.49
N LEU A 841 25.32 19.49 5.35
CA LEU A 841 24.70 19.25 6.65
C LEU A 841 25.35 20.09 7.76
N HIS A 842 26.58 20.54 7.53
CA HIS A 842 27.37 21.42 8.39
C HIS A 842 27.92 22.59 7.55
N PRO A 843 27.14 23.66 7.32
CA PRO A 843 27.47 24.70 6.33
C PRO A 843 28.83 25.40 6.53
N ASP A 844 29.28 25.52 7.78
CA ASP A 844 30.56 26.16 8.13
C ASP A 844 31.76 25.22 7.94
N ARG A 845 31.53 23.96 7.58
CA ARG A 845 32.55 22.94 7.49
C ARG A 845 33.08 22.80 6.07
N ILE A 846 34.35 23.16 5.93
CA ILE A 846 35.16 22.94 4.72
C ILE A 846 36.19 21.87 5.03
N ILE A 847 36.27 20.87 4.17
CA ILE A 847 37.09 19.67 4.34
C ILE A 847 38.05 19.61 3.16
N ASP A 848 39.33 19.36 3.43
CA ASP A 848 40.27 19.05 2.37
C ASP A 848 40.11 17.61 1.89
N ARG A 849 40.68 17.30 0.72
CA ARG A 849 40.57 15.96 0.14
C ARG A 849 41.12 14.87 1.08
N ALA A 850 42.20 15.12 1.81
CA ALA A 850 42.82 14.10 2.65
C ALA A 850 41.93 13.74 3.84
N ALA A 851 41.38 14.75 4.53
CA ALA A 851 40.45 14.61 5.65
C ALA A 851 39.07 14.04 5.25
N MET A 852 38.72 14.12 3.96
CA MET A 852 37.56 13.44 3.40
C MET A 852 37.86 11.96 3.14
N LEU A 853 39.00 11.66 2.52
CA LEU A 853 39.38 10.29 2.17
C LEU A 853 39.67 9.43 3.40
N ASP A 854 40.13 10.01 4.52
CA ASP A 854 40.38 9.30 5.78
C ASP A 854 39.16 9.25 6.72
N LEU A 855 38.01 9.77 6.28
CA LEU A 855 36.79 9.92 7.07
C LEU A 855 36.96 10.69 8.39
N ALA A 856 37.99 11.53 8.53
CA ALA A 856 38.19 12.38 9.72
C ALA A 856 37.06 13.40 9.90
N MET A 857 36.53 13.92 8.80
CA MET A 857 35.14 13.63 8.46
C MET A 857 34.13 13.45 9.61
N LEU A 858 33.90 12.21 9.96
CA LEU A 858 32.81 11.79 10.83
C LEU A 858 33.18 11.85 12.32
N ALA A 859 34.36 12.37 12.66
CA ALA A 859 34.85 12.41 14.03
C ALA A 859 34.00 13.34 14.92
N GLY A 860 33.33 12.78 15.93
CA GLY A 860 32.56 13.55 16.90
C GLY A 860 31.22 14.09 16.39
N GLY A 861 30.79 13.69 15.19
CA GLY A 861 29.48 14.00 14.62
C GLY A 861 28.68 12.74 14.30
N ALA A 862 27.50 12.91 13.70
CA ALA A 862 26.74 11.80 13.15
C ALA A 862 27.50 11.14 11.98
N PRO A 863 27.38 9.82 11.77
CA PRO A 863 28.11 9.05 10.76
C PRO A 863 27.57 9.24 9.34
N LEU A 864 27.15 10.45 8.97
CA LEU A 864 26.55 10.77 7.68
C LEU A 864 26.92 12.19 7.24
N ASP A 865 27.15 12.40 5.94
CA ASP A 865 27.41 13.73 5.39
C ASP A 865 27.12 13.76 3.88
N VAL A 866 26.89 14.97 3.36
CA VAL A 866 26.83 15.24 1.93
C VAL A 866 27.83 16.34 1.62
N LEU A 867 28.88 15.98 0.89
CA LEU A 867 29.97 16.87 0.56
C LEU A 867 29.88 17.28 -0.90
N VAL A 868 30.14 18.56 -1.18
CA VAL A 868 30.08 19.11 -2.53
C VAL A 868 31.38 19.81 -2.88
N SER A 869 31.86 19.59 -4.09
CA SER A 869 33.00 20.28 -4.70
C SER A 869 32.68 20.63 -6.15
N GLY A 870 33.04 21.84 -6.58
CA GLY A 870 32.68 22.39 -7.88
C GLY A 870 32.40 23.87 -7.82
#